data_AF-A0A7X7ZCT0-F1
#
_entry.id   AF-A0A7X7ZCT0-F1
#
_cell.length_a   1.000
_cell.length_b   1.000
_cell.length_c   1.000
_cell.angle_alpha   90.00
_cell.angle_beta   90.00
_cell.angle_gamma   90.00
#
_symmetry.space_group_name_H-M   'P 1'
#
loop_
_entity.id
_entity.type
_entity.pdbx_description
1 polymer ?
#
loop_
_entity_poly.entity_id
_entity_poly.type
_entity_poly.pdbx_seq_one_letter_code
_entity_poly.pdbx_strand_id
1 'polypeptide(L)'
;MIRKNFFFYIFTIFLFSTFNSFSQQLTNSFWEDIQESSIPKSFKRYIIPADYRTLTYNMENLRQILSSAPFEHNVRNNDYVPLEISIPRPDGRTERFAIMNTPIMEADLASRYPEIQTYGGQGLDDLTATIKLDITPAGFHAMVLSPNGTYFIDPYFLNKDKYYISYTKKAFYENAEKNSHTLHCELEKEGEIEKEIKRLVNNGVEYSGNQLRTYRLALAATGEYTSFHGGSVTLGLAAIVTAMNRVNGVYEKEVAIRMILVANNDLIVYTNSSTDPYSNNNGSTMLGQNQTNLDNIIGSANYDIGHVFSTGGGGIAGLGVVCRNGSKARGVTGAPQPIGDPFTIDYVAHEMGHQYGGNHSFNGSAGNCSGGNRNASTAYEPGSGSTIMAYAGICSPQDLQMNSDAYFHGVNLDELIAYSTGTYGNSCPVITNTGNTPPVVTAGTGGFVIPISTPFALTGSATDADNDALTYCWEQFDLGAAGAPNSPSGNAPIFRSFNPVTSPTRTFPKLSNLLNNTQTIGEILPSYARTLTFRLTARDNKNGGGGIGKSQLSFTVTSSAGPFLVTAPNTAVNWTGNTAQTISWNVANTNTSPVNVSNVKILLSTDGGNSWGIVLAENTPNDGSEEVLIPNVPTISARVKVESIGNIFFDISNVNFSIADNPIPVELVSFKAEANESVVTLFWETATETNNSGFAIERRSETGDFSRVAFIEGAGTTSEKNYYTYTDNIPVQGKSYYRLKQIDFDGSYMLSNVIEVETNQLTKFNLYANYPNPFNPETVINYEIPQDGIVSLKVYDILGNEIATLVEENQKGGKHSVSFNTSSYNLSSGVYIYKLQADKFTSVKKMILSK
;
A
#
# COMPACT_ATOMS: atom_id res chain seq x y z
N MET A 1 5.15 -56.92 64.06
CA MET A 1 4.26 -56.11 64.91
C MET A 1 3.54 -55.12 64.00
N ILE A 2 2.39 -55.50 63.44
CA ILE A 2 1.04 -55.27 64.00
C ILE A 2 0.68 -53.77 64.02
N ARG A 3 -0.12 -53.39 63.02
CA ARG A 3 -1.26 -52.46 63.03
C ARG A 3 -1.15 -51.16 63.85
N LYS A 4 -1.24 -50.02 63.14
CA LYS A 4 -2.39 -49.08 63.12
C LYS A 4 -2.03 -47.89 62.20
N ASN A 5 -2.63 -47.69 61.02
CA ASN A 5 -3.94 -47.08 60.75
C ASN A 5 -4.05 -45.71 61.45
N PHE A 6 -4.10 -44.57 60.76
CA PHE A 6 -5.18 -44.15 59.84
C PHE A 6 -4.80 -42.81 59.17
N PHE A 7 -5.38 -42.52 58.00
CA PHE A 7 -5.26 -41.31 57.16
C PHE A 7 -4.17 -41.29 56.07
N PHE A 8 -4.30 -42.17 55.10
CA PHE A 8 -3.83 -41.92 53.72
C PHE A 8 -4.74 -42.75 52.81
N TYR A 9 -5.83 -42.18 52.30
CA TYR A 9 -6.60 -42.63 51.12
C TYR A 9 -7.89 -41.80 50.93
N ILE A 10 -7.77 -40.47 50.75
CA ILE A 10 -8.64 -39.66 49.89
C ILE A 10 -7.76 -38.55 49.30
N PHE A 11 -6.86 -38.91 48.38
CA PHE A 11 -6.09 -37.92 47.61
C PHE A 11 -5.63 -38.53 46.29
N THR A 12 -6.57 -39.00 45.48
CA THR A 12 -6.27 -39.46 44.11
C THR A 12 -7.47 -39.47 43.16
N ILE A 13 -8.51 -38.67 43.43
CA ILE A 13 -9.55 -38.30 42.44
C ILE A 13 -10.01 -36.87 42.78
N PHE A 14 -9.12 -35.89 42.62
CA PHE A 14 -9.45 -34.44 42.64
C PHE A 14 -8.29 -33.64 42.01
N LEU A 15 -7.79 -34.08 40.85
CA LEU A 15 -6.67 -33.44 40.15
C LEU A 15 -6.84 -33.45 38.63
N PHE A 16 -8.09 -33.45 38.14
CA PHE A 16 -8.43 -33.29 36.73
C PHE A 16 -9.76 -32.53 36.54
N SER A 17 -9.95 -31.43 37.26
CA SER A 17 -11.12 -30.56 37.03
C SER A 17 -10.99 -29.14 37.64
N THR A 18 -9.85 -28.45 37.50
CA THR A 18 -9.75 -26.99 37.75
C THR A 18 -8.56 -26.36 37.01
N PHE A 19 -8.50 -26.48 35.69
CA PHE A 19 -7.70 -25.59 34.82
C PHE A 19 -8.39 -25.50 33.46
N ASN A 20 -9.62 -24.98 33.46
CA ASN A 20 -10.34 -24.56 32.25
C ASN A 20 -11.36 -23.48 32.64
N SER A 21 -10.86 -22.40 33.23
CA SER A 21 -11.65 -21.20 33.52
C SER A 21 -10.71 -20.00 33.55
N PHE A 22 -10.42 -19.48 32.37
CA PHE A 22 -10.02 -18.10 32.01
C PHE A 22 -9.19 -18.13 30.71
N SER A 23 -9.87 -18.45 29.62
CA SER A 23 -9.49 -17.94 28.30
C SER A 23 -10.77 -17.76 27.50
N GLN A 24 -11.66 -16.91 28.02
CA GLN A 24 -12.46 -16.08 27.12
C GLN A 24 -11.57 -14.90 26.78
N GLN A 25 -11.01 -14.90 25.55
CA GLN A 25 -10.60 -13.66 24.90
C GLN A 25 -11.85 -12.80 24.79
N LEU A 26 -12.08 -11.95 25.79
CA LEU A 26 -12.93 -10.79 25.63
C LEU A 26 -12.29 -9.95 24.54
N THR A 27 -12.97 -9.78 23.42
CA THR A 27 -12.69 -8.71 22.47
C THR A 27 -12.87 -7.41 23.24
N ASN A 28 -11.77 -6.86 23.73
CA ASN A 28 -11.69 -5.68 24.59
C ASN A 28 -12.04 -4.39 23.81
N SER A 29 -13.27 -4.28 23.30
CA SER A 29 -13.79 -3.01 22.80
C SER A 29 -14.33 -2.22 23.99
N PHE A 30 -13.44 -1.44 24.59
CA PHE A 30 -13.75 -0.67 25.78
C PHE A 30 -14.43 0.68 25.51
N TRP A 31 -14.36 1.11 24.25
CA TRP A 31 -14.92 2.37 23.78
C TRP A 31 -16.32 2.13 23.25
N GLU A 32 -17.24 3.04 23.59
CA GLU A 32 -18.61 3.03 23.07
C GLU A 32 -18.82 4.24 22.17
N ASP A 33 -19.26 4.00 20.94
CA ASP A 33 -19.74 5.05 20.05
C ASP A 33 -21.01 5.67 20.59
N ILE A 34 -21.04 7.01 20.61
CA ILE A 34 -22.23 7.76 20.99
C ILE A 34 -22.60 8.76 19.91
N GLN A 35 -23.88 9.08 19.81
CA GLN A 35 -24.34 10.15 18.94
C GLN A 35 -24.01 11.50 19.57
N GLU A 36 -23.38 12.42 18.83
CA GLU A 36 -23.04 13.75 19.34
C GLU A 36 -24.27 14.51 19.88
N SER A 37 -25.44 14.30 19.28
CA SER A 37 -26.71 14.87 19.72
C SER A 37 -27.10 14.49 21.16
N SER A 38 -26.51 13.42 21.72
CA SER A 38 -26.69 13.00 23.11
C SER A 38 -25.76 13.69 24.11
N ILE A 39 -24.74 14.43 23.63
CA ILE A 39 -23.75 15.11 24.46
C ILE A 39 -24.32 16.47 24.94
N PRO A 40 -24.35 16.77 26.25
CA PRO A 40 -24.86 18.03 26.77
C PRO A 40 -24.04 19.23 26.28
N LYS A 41 -24.68 20.25 25.71
CA LYS A 41 -24.01 21.47 25.21
C LYS A 41 -23.69 22.52 26.29
N SER A 42 -23.49 22.09 27.54
CA SER A 42 -23.37 22.97 28.71
C SER A 42 -21.94 23.46 29.01
N PHE A 43 -20.92 22.89 28.35
CA PHE A 43 -19.52 23.23 28.58
C PHE A 43 -18.85 23.77 27.32
N LYS A 44 -17.79 24.56 27.51
CA LYS A 44 -17.03 25.12 26.40
C LYS A 44 -16.23 24.03 25.70
N ARG A 45 -16.40 23.94 24.39
CA ARG A 45 -15.62 23.09 23.49
C ARG A 45 -14.54 23.93 22.84
N TYR A 46 -13.30 23.44 22.85
CA TYR A 46 -12.17 24.13 22.22
C TYR A 46 -11.57 23.35 21.04
N ILE A 47 -11.65 22.02 21.06
CA ILE A 47 -11.19 21.18 19.95
C ILE A 47 -12.39 20.86 19.06
N ILE A 48 -12.41 21.46 17.87
CA ILE A 48 -13.52 21.35 16.91
C ILE A 48 -12.96 20.95 15.54
N PRO A 49 -12.73 19.65 15.29
CA PRO A 49 -12.33 19.17 13.97
C PRO A 49 -13.49 19.26 12.96
N ALA A 50 -13.17 19.27 11.67
CA ALA A 50 -14.15 19.17 10.57
C ALA A 50 -14.85 17.81 10.54
N ASP A 51 -14.12 16.74 10.89
CA ASP A 51 -14.60 15.37 10.97
C ASP A 51 -14.00 14.65 12.18
N TYR A 52 -14.83 13.88 12.90
CA TYR A 52 -14.44 13.18 14.12
C TYR A 52 -15.46 12.12 14.53
N ARG A 53 -14.99 11.13 15.28
CA ARG A 53 -15.80 10.09 15.93
C ARG A 53 -16.04 10.45 17.39
N THR A 54 -17.29 10.41 17.85
CA THR A 54 -17.68 10.69 19.24
C THR A 54 -17.79 9.42 20.07
N LEU A 55 -17.16 9.44 21.23
CA LEU A 55 -16.92 8.26 22.06
C LEU A 55 -17.27 8.53 23.53
N THR A 56 -17.63 7.48 24.26
CA THR A 56 -17.69 7.45 25.71
C THR A 56 -16.92 6.23 26.23
N TYR A 57 -16.52 6.28 27.50
CA TYR A 57 -15.78 5.21 28.15
C TYR A 57 -16.06 5.18 29.65
N ASN A 58 -15.99 4.00 30.29
CA ASN A 58 -15.95 3.88 31.76
C ASN A 58 -14.55 4.20 32.32
N MET A 59 -14.27 5.48 32.63
CA MET A 59 -12.92 5.95 32.99
C MET A 59 -12.26 5.16 34.14
N GLU A 60 -13.03 4.66 35.10
CA GLU A 60 -12.53 3.85 36.21
C GLU A 60 -11.89 2.54 35.73
N ASN A 61 -12.57 1.85 34.80
CA ASN A 61 -12.04 0.65 34.17
C ASN A 61 -10.78 0.94 33.34
N LEU A 62 -10.72 2.07 32.63
CA LEU A 62 -9.52 2.43 31.83
C LEU A 62 -8.31 2.61 32.72
N ARG A 63 -8.49 3.36 33.81
CA ARG A 63 -7.44 3.60 34.81
C ARG A 63 -6.93 2.29 35.39
N GLN A 64 -7.84 1.39 35.78
CA GLN A 64 -7.45 0.09 36.33
C GLN A 64 -6.65 -0.73 35.32
N ILE A 65 -7.07 -0.78 34.06
CA ILE A 65 -6.40 -1.55 33.01
C ILE A 65 -5.03 -0.96 32.69
N LEU A 66 -4.94 0.35 32.44
CA LEU A 66 -3.66 0.98 32.12
C LEU A 66 -2.68 0.90 33.30
N SER A 67 -3.16 0.93 34.55
CA SER A 67 -2.28 0.74 35.72
C SER A 67 -1.61 -0.64 35.78
N SER A 68 -2.11 -1.62 35.02
CA SER A 68 -1.48 -2.95 34.88
C SER A 68 -0.38 -3.01 33.81
N ALA A 69 -0.20 -1.96 33.00
CA ALA A 69 0.84 -1.93 31.99
C ALA A 69 2.23 -1.99 32.65
N PRO A 70 3.12 -2.90 32.21
CA PRO A 70 4.46 -2.98 32.77
C PRO A 70 5.27 -1.72 32.45
N PHE A 71 6.21 -1.37 33.33
CA PHE A 71 7.19 -0.32 33.03
C PHE A 71 8.05 -0.71 31.83
N GLU A 72 8.34 0.27 30.97
CA GLU A 72 9.12 0.07 29.73
C GLU A 72 10.46 -0.65 29.97
N HIS A 73 11.19 -0.31 31.03
CA HIS A 73 12.48 -0.96 31.32
C HIS A 73 12.35 -2.46 31.63
N ASN A 74 11.24 -2.89 32.21
CA ASN A 74 10.96 -4.30 32.48
C ASN A 74 10.64 -5.07 31.19
N VAL A 75 9.96 -4.42 30.24
CA VAL A 75 9.72 -5.01 28.91
C VAL A 75 11.03 -5.12 28.12
N ARG A 76 11.87 -4.09 28.15
CA ARG A 76 13.19 -4.11 27.47
C ARG A 76 14.11 -5.24 27.97
N ASN A 77 13.97 -5.62 29.23
CA ASN A 77 14.71 -6.73 29.83
C ASN A 77 14.07 -8.11 29.55
N ASN A 78 12.99 -8.17 28.76
CA ASN A 78 12.19 -9.38 28.50
C ASN A 78 11.55 -10.00 29.76
N ASP A 79 11.36 -9.22 30.83
CA ASP A 79 10.77 -9.70 32.08
C ASP A 79 9.23 -9.74 32.02
N TYR A 80 8.62 -8.94 31.13
CA TYR A 80 7.16 -8.79 31.01
C TYR A 80 6.72 -8.58 29.55
N VAL A 81 5.49 -8.99 29.25
CA VAL A 81 4.82 -8.71 27.97
C VAL A 81 4.06 -7.39 28.06
N PRO A 82 4.14 -6.50 27.05
CA PRO A 82 3.34 -5.28 27.00
C PRO A 82 1.83 -5.54 27.12
N LEU A 83 1.10 -4.53 27.63
CA LEU A 83 -0.36 -4.57 27.67
C LEU A 83 -0.93 -4.30 26.28
N GLU A 84 -1.72 -5.23 25.74
CA GLU A 84 -2.46 -5.00 24.49
C GLU A 84 -3.71 -4.14 24.75
N ILE A 85 -3.81 -2.99 24.07
CA ILE A 85 -5.01 -2.13 24.09
C ILE A 85 -5.51 -1.85 22.67
N SER A 86 -6.83 -1.81 22.50
CA SER A 86 -7.48 -1.34 21.27
C SER A 86 -7.81 0.14 21.37
N ILE A 87 -7.35 0.91 20.39
CA ILE A 87 -7.54 2.36 20.27
C ILE A 87 -8.52 2.65 19.13
N PRO A 88 -9.57 3.45 19.36
CA PRO A 88 -10.55 3.78 18.34
C PRO A 88 -9.95 4.77 17.34
N ARG A 89 -10.07 4.44 16.05
CA ARG A 89 -9.65 5.32 14.97
C ARG A 89 -10.79 6.28 14.58
N PRO A 90 -10.46 7.44 13.99
CA PRO A 90 -11.46 8.38 13.47
C PRO A 90 -12.37 7.78 12.39
N ASP A 91 -11.87 6.82 11.60
CA ASP A 91 -12.58 6.17 10.49
C ASP A 91 -13.56 5.05 10.92
N GLY A 92 -13.85 4.95 12.22
CA GLY A 92 -14.74 3.93 12.79
C GLY A 92 -14.07 2.60 13.11
N ARG A 93 -12.83 2.36 12.65
CA ARG A 93 -12.07 1.14 12.99
C ARG A 93 -11.45 1.21 14.38
N THR A 94 -10.78 0.14 14.78
CA THR A 94 -9.92 0.09 15.97
C THR A 94 -8.53 -0.43 15.57
N GLU A 95 -7.52 -0.07 16.34
CA GLU A 95 -6.13 -0.46 16.11
C GLU A 95 -5.48 -0.88 17.43
N ARG A 96 -4.73 -1.97 17.41
CA ARG A 96 -4.14 -2.58 18.59
C ARG A 96 -2.72 -2.09 18.81
N PHE A 97 -2.38 -1.81 20.06
CA PHE A 97 -1.06 -1.35 20.47
C PHE A 97 -0.54 -2.17 21.66
N ALA A 98 0.76 -2.44 21.65
CA ALA A 98 1.53 -2.94 22.77
C ALA A 98 1.98 -1.77 23.66
N ILE A 99 1.31 -1.60 24.81
CA ILE A 99 1.44 -0.46 25.72
C ILE A 99 2.33 -0.78 26.92
N MET A 100 3.15 0.20 27.28
CA MET A 100 4.03 0.20 28.45
C MET A 100 3.87 1.50 29.23
N ASN A 101 4.04 1.42 30.54
CA ASN A 101 4.14 2.59 31.39
C ASN A 101 5.48 3.30 31.11
N THR A 102 5.41 4.57 30.70
CA THR A 102 6.57 5.41 30.37
C THR A 102 6.43 6.74 31.12
N PRO A 103 6.79 6.79 32.43
CA PRO A 103 6.63 7.99 33.24
C PRO A 103 7.44 9.16 32.67
N ILE A 104 6.82 10.34 32.62
CA ILE A 104 7.50 11.59 32.27
C ILE A 104 7.65 12.54 33.45
N MET A 105 7.49 12.04 34.68
CA MET A 105 7.74 12.74 35.93
C MET A 105 8.75 11.95 36.75
N GLU A 106 9.68 12.64 37.41
CA GLU A 106 10.51 12.02 38.44
C GLU A 106 9.64 11.43 39.57
N ALA A 107 10.16 10.38 40.23
CA ALA A 107 9.40 9.55 41.16
C ALA A 107 8.72 10.36 42.29
N ASP A 108 9.40 11.37 42.83
CA ASP A 108 8.86 12.21 43.90
C ASP A 108 7.66 13.03 43.43
N LEU A 109 7.72 13.61 42.23
CA LEU A 109 6.59 14.36 41.66
C LEU A 109 5.43 13.41 41.33
N ALA A 110 5.72 12.26 40.71
CA ALA A 110 4.73 11.23 40.41
C ALA A 110 4.03 10.70 41.67
N SER A 111 4.75 10.60 42.80
CA SER A 111 4.16 10.17 44.08
C SER A 111 3.18 11.18 44.69
N ARG A 112 3.37 12.48 44.41
CA ARG A 112 2.46 13.56 44.84
C ARG A 112 1.23 13.71 43.94
N TYR A 113 1.35 13.29 42.68
CA TYR A 113 0.28 13.34 41.68
C TYR A 113 0.06 11.97 41.01
N PRO A 114 -0.26 10.92 41.78
CA PRO A 114 -0.37 9.55 41.26
C PRO A 114 -1.49 9.37 40.23
N GLU A 115 -2.44 10.31 40.16
CA GLU A 115 -3.54 10.35 39.21
C GLU A 115 -3.14 10.82 37.80
N ILE A 116 -1.90 11.27 37.61
CA ILE A 116 -1.28 11.66 36.35
C ILE A 116 -0.31 10.54 35.91
N GLN A 117 -0.65 9.83 34.84
CA GLN A 117 0.12 8.69 34.34
C GLN A 117 0.29 8.76 32.82
N THR A 118 1.46 8.35 32.34
CA THR A 118 1.83 8.38 30.92
C THR A 118 2.31 7.02 30.42
N TYR A 119 2.01 6.74 29.16
CA TYR A 119 2.29 5.47 28.50
C TYR A 119 2.76 5.69 27.07
N GLY A 120 3.54 4.73 26.59
CA GLY A 120 4.02 4.67 25.21
C GLY A 120 3.79 3.28 24.63
N GLY A 121 3.76 3.15 23.31
CA GLY A 121 3.58 1.84 22.70
C GLY A 121 3.86 1.77 21.21
N GLN A 122 3.93 0.53 20.74
CA GLN A 122 4.10 0.16 19.32
C GLN A 122 2.78 -0.39 18.77
N GLY A 123 2.46 -0.07 17.52
CA GLY A 123 1.32 -0.67 16.82
C GLY A 123 1.54 -2.16 16.58
N LEU A 124 0.47 -2.94 16.71
CA LEU A 124 0.45 -4.38 16.43
C LEU A 124 -0.19 -4.70 15.07
N ASP A 125 -1.09 -3.83 14.60
CA ASP A 125 -1.73 -3.94 13.29
C ASP A 125 -0.99 -3.11 12.22
N ASP A 126 -0.35 -2.01 12.63
CA ASP A 126 0.58 -1.19 11.84
C ASP A 126 1.89 -1.06 12.61
N LEU A 127 2.90 -1.87 12.24
CA LEU A 127 4.20 -1.89 12.93
C LEU A 127 4.97 -0.57 12.78
N THR A 128 4.59 0.32 11.85
CA THR A 128 5.21 1.65 11.70
C THR A 128 4.60 2.72 12.61
N ALA A 129 3.50 2.39 13.28
CA ALA A 129 2.78 3.32 14.15
C ALA A 129 3.31 3.27 15.60
N THR A 130 3.45 4.44 16.22
CA THR A 130 3.72 4.57 17.65
C THR A 130 2.64 5.40 18.33
N ILE A 131 2.45 5.19 19.63
CA ILE A 131 1.42 5.88 20.41
C ILE A 131 1.98 6.47 21.70
N LYS A 132 1.47 7.65 22.07
CA LYS A 132 1.61 8.25 23.40
C LYS A 132 0.23 8.43 24.01
N LEU A 133 0.06 7.91 25.22
CA LEU A 133 -1.19 7.98 25.99
C LEU A 133 -0.95 8.64 27.34
N ASP A 134 -1.92 9.39 27.82
CA ASP A 134 -1.94 9.85 29.20
C ASP A 134 -3.34 9.78 29.80
N ILE A 135 -3.39 9.48 31.10
CA ILE A 135 -4.57 9.69 31.92
C ILE A 135 -4.21 10.68 33.01
N THR A 136 -4.96 11.77 33.08
CA THR A 136 -4.80 12.82 34.07
C THR A 136 -6.16 13.20 34.66
N PRO A 137 -6.23 14.13 35.63
CA PRO A 137 -7.51 14.72 36.06
C PRO A 137 -8.26 15.48 34.96
N ALA A 138 -7.58 15.85 33.87
CA ALA A 138 -8.22 16.46 32.71
C ALA A 138 -8.89 15.45 31.76
N GLY A 139 -8.59 14.15 31.91
CA GLY A 139 -9.14 13.06 31.11
C GLY A 139 -8.06 12.16 30.50
N PHE A 140 -8.49 11.29 29.57
CA PHE A 140 -7.62 10.49 28.73
C PHE A 140 -7.25 11.26 27.46
N HIS A 141 -5.98 11.22 27.07
CA HIS A 141 -5.52 11.73 25.78
C HIS A 141 -4.66 10.68 25.08
N ALA A 142 -4.71 10.67 23.75
CA ALA A 142 -3.86 9.86 22.90
C ALA A 142 -3.34 10.66 21.71
N MET A 143 -2.12 10.35 21.27
CA MET A 143 -1.57 10.73 19.98
C MET A 143 -0.95 9.51 19.32
N VAL A 144 -1.37 9.21 18.10
CA VAL A 144 -0.81 8.14 17.27
C VAL A 144 -0.07 8.74 16.09
N LEU A 145 1.21 8.40 15.95
CA LEU A 145 2.08 8.77 14.84
C LEU A 145 2.16 7.60 13.86
N SER A 146 1.54 7.72 12.69
CA SER A 146 1.55 6.71 11.62
C SER A 146 1.80 7.37 10.26
N PRO A 147 2.47 6.69 9.31
CA PRO A 147 2.57 7.16 7.92
C PRO A 147 1.20 7.30 7.24
N ASN A 148 0.16 6.65 7.78
CA ASN A 148 -1.23 6.76 7.30
C ASN A 148 -1.96 8.00 7.84
N GLY A 149 -1.26 8.87 8.57
CA GLY A 149 -1.78 10.11 9.14
C GLY A 149 -1.83 10.07 10.67
N THR A 150 -1.43 11.18 11.29
CA THR A 150 -1.53 11.38 12.74
C THR A 150 -2.98 11.56 13.17
N TYR A 151 -3.38 10.90 14.25
CA TYR A 151 -4.68 11.08 14.86
C TYR A 151 -4.59 11.20 16.38
N PHE A 152 -5.61 11.81 16.96
CA PHE A 152 -5.70 12.15 18.37
C PHE A 152 -6.99 11.61 18.96
N ILE A 153 -6.94 11.34 20.25
CA ILE A 153 -8.12 11.21 21.10
C ILE A 153 -7.99 12.25 22.19
N ASP A 154 -9.01 13.11 22.31
CA ASP A 154 -9.07 14.16 23.32
C ASP A 154 -10.45 14.19 23.98
N PRO A 155 -10.54 14.67 25.23
CA PRO A 155 -11.79 15.06 25.85
C PRO A 155 -12.62 15.99 24.95
N TYR A 156 -13.92 15.71 24.85
CA TYR A 156 -14.87 16.55 24.12
C TYR A 156 -14.98 17.95 24.76
N PHE A 157 -14.87 18.02 26.10
CA PHE A 157 -14.84 19.27 26.86
C PHE A 157 -13.57 19.37 27.69
N LEU A 158 -13.05 20.59 27.85
CA LEU A 158 -11.89 20.84 28.70
C LEU A 158 -12.17 20.39 30.14
N ASN A 159 -11.26 19.58 30.69
CA ASN A 159 -11.32 19.04 32.06
C ASN A 159 -12.58 18.23 32.38
N LYS A 160 -13.07 17.46 31.40
CA LYS A 160 -14.19 16.50 31.56
C LYS A 160 -13.80 15.16 30.98
N ASP A 161 -14.06 14.08 31.72
CA ASP A 161 -13.55 12.74 31.43
C ASP A 161 -14.62 11.75 30.95
N LYS A 162 -15.79 12.26 30.56
CA LYS A 162 -16.93 11.42 30.15
C LYS A 162 -17.02 11.20 28.64
N TYR A 163 -16.79 12.25 27.86
CA TYR A 163 -17.02 12.25 26.42
C TYR A 163 -15.73 12.59 25.69
N TYR A 164 -15.48 11.91 24.57
CA TYR A 164 -14.24 11.97 23.82
C TYR A 164 -14.51 12.15 22.33
N ILE A 165 -13.51 12.70 21.63
CA ILE A 165 -13.44 12.74 20.18
C ILE A 165 -12.18 12.05 19.70
N SER A 166 -12.31 11.22 18.66
CA SER A 166 -11.20 10.68 17.89
C SER A 166 -11.18 11.34 16.53
N TYR A 167 -10.07 11.99 16.17
CA TYR A 167 -9.99 12.81 14.96
C TYR A 167 -8.58 12.82 14.36
N THR A 168 -8.49 13.06 13.05
CA THR A 168 -7.18 13.21 12.38
C THR A 168 -6.64 14.63 12.54
N LYS A 169 -5.32 14.77 12.56
CA LYS A 169 -4.64 16.08 12.51
C LYS A 169 -5.16 16.95 11.37
N LYS A 170 -5.33 16.34 10.18
CA LYS A 170 -5.89 16.99 9.00
C LYS A 170 -7.29 17.56 9.25
N ALA A 171 -8.21 16.74 9.78
CA ALA A 171 -9.57 17.17 10.06
C ALA A 171 -9.61 18.29 11.11
N PHE A 172 -8.69 18.29 12.08
CA PHE A 172 -8.59 19.39 13.04
C PHE A 172 -8.30 20.72 12.34
N TYR A 173 -7.36 20.73 11.41
CA TYR A 173 -6.93 21.95 10.72
C TYR A 173 -7.90 22.49 9.69
N GLU A 174 -8.76 21.65 9.11
CA GLU A 174 -9.79 22.10 8.17
C GLU A 174 -10.81 23.05 8.82
N ASN A 175 -10.96 22.99 10.14
CA ASN A 175 -11.92 23.80 10.90
C ASN A 175 -11.26 24.63 12.02
N ALA A 176 -9.99 24.38 12.33
CA ALA A 176 -9.22 25.24 13.20
C ALA A 176 -8.93 26.54 12.46
N GLU A 177 -9.60 27.63 12.86
CA GLU A 177 -9.05 28.95 12.60
C GLU A 177 -7.64 28.97 13.21
N LYS A 178 -6.61 29.09 12.38
CA LYS A 178 -5.30 29.48 12.88
C LYS A 178 -5.48 30.90 13.38
N ASN A 179 -5.86 31.01 14.65
CA ASN A 179 -6.18 32.25 15.34
C ASN A 179 -5.14 33.29 14.92
N SER A 180 -5.58 34.29 14.16
CA SER A 180 -4.76 35.30 13.47
C SER A 180 -4.14 36.31 14.45
N HIS A 181 -3.66 35.85 15.59
CA HIS A 181 -3.08 36.67 16.62
C HIS A 181 -1.57 36.58 16.47
N THR A 182 -1.00 37.38 15.55
CA THR A 182 0.43 37.78 15.52
C THR A 182 1.38 36.81 16.22
N LEU A 183 1.46 35.58 15.69
CA LEU A 183 2.37 34.57 16.21
C LEU A 183 3.73 34.84 15.57
N HIS A 184 4.66 35.27 16.41
CA HIS A 184 6.05 35.48 16.09
C HIS A 184 6.83 34.37 16.81
N CYS A 185 7.49 33.53 16.03
CA CYS A 185 8.59 32.70 16.51
C CYS A 185 9.87 33.49 16.31
N GLU A 186 10.67 33.60 17.37
CA GLU A 186 11.96 34.30 17.35
C GLU A 186 13.05 33.38 17.88
N LEU A 187 14.28 33.62 17.44
CA LEU A 187 15.45 32.86 17.87
C LEU A 187 16.51 33.80 18.41
N GLU A 188 16.91 33.59 19.67
CA GLU A 188 18.10 34.22 20.21
C GLU A 188 19.34 33.44 19.76
N LYS A 189 20.00 33.96 18.74
CA LYS A 189 21.18 33.33 18.13
C LYS A 189 22.41 33.47 19.02
N GLU A 190 23.21 32.41 19.05
CA GLU A 190 24.54 32.42 19.65
C GLU A 190 25.58 31.94 18.64
N GLY A 191 26.40 32.87 18.13
CA GLY A 191 27.27 32.61 16.98
C GLY A 191 28.33 31.52 17.20
N GLU A 192 28.80 31.31 18.43
CA GLU A 192 29.75 30.23 18.74
C GLU A 192 29.09 28.85 18.75
N ILE A 193 27.85 28.76 19.24
CA ILE A 193 27.08 27.51 19.22
C ILE A 193 26.72 27.12 17.79
N GLU A 194 26.28 28.09 16.98
CA GLU A 194 25.96 27.84 15.57
C GLU A 194 27.20 27.32 14.80
N LYS A 195 28.39 27.86 15.06
CA LYS A 195 29.64 27.37 14.46
C LYS A 195 29.97 25.94 14.93
N GLU A 196 29.80 25.64 16.22
CA GLU A 196 30.10 24.32 16.76
C GLU A 196 29.16 23.25 16.19
N ILE A 197 27.85 23.52 16.14
CA ILE A 197 26.87 22.60 15.54
C ILE A 197 27.24 22.34 14.07
N LYS A 198 27.54 23.38 13.30
CA LYS A 198 28.00 23.23 11.90
C LYS A 198 29.27 22.39 11.80
N ARG A 199 30.24 22.58 12.70
CA ARG A 199 31.46 21.77 12.75
C ARG A 199 31.15 20.30 13.01
N LEU A 200 30.27 20.01 13.97
CA LEU A 200 29.88 18.65 14.32
C LEU A 200 29.13 17.96 13.17
N VAL A 201 28.17 18.64 12.54
CA VAL A 201 27.45 18.14 11.36
C VAL A 201 28.42 17.80 10.22
N ASN A 202 29.37 18.69 9.93
CA ASN A 202 30.39 18.48 8.89
C ASN A 202 31.34 17.31 9.18
N ASN A 203 31.51 16.92 10.44
CA ASN A 203 32.34 15.79 10.84
C ASN A 203 31.63 14.43 10.74
N GLY A 204 30.39 14.38 10.26
CA GLY A 204 29.67 13.13 10.01
C GLY A 204 28.84 12.66 11.21
N VAL A 205 27.79 13.41 11.56
CA VAL A 205 26.75 12.92 12.47
C VAL A 205 25.88 11.92 11.71
N GLU A 206 26.06 10.63 11.95
CA GLU A 206 25.48 9.63 11.07
C GLU A 206 24.13 9.07 11.56
N TYR A 207 23.95 8.82 12.88
CA TYR A 207 22.79 8.06 13.36
C TYR A 207 22.30 8.47 14.77
N SER A 208 20.99 8.31 14.99
CA SER A 208 20.32 8.33 16.30
C SER A 208 19.62 6.98 16.49
N GLY A 209 19.25 6.62 17.72
CA GLY A 209 18.39 5.46 18.02
C GLY A 209 18.99 4.43 18.96
N ASN A 210 20.30 4.20 18.91
CA ASN A 210 20.99 3.22 19.76
C ASN A 210 21.05 3.59 21.26
N GLN A 211 20.90 4.88 21.56
CA GLN A 211 20.92 5.43 22.90
C GLN A 211 19.79 6.44 23.06
N LEU A 212 19.01 6.29 24.13
CA LEU A 212 18.02 7.27 24.56
C LEU A 212 18.67 8.21 25.57
N ARG A 213 18.60 9.52 25.29
CA ARG A 213 19.05 10.59 26.19
C ARG A 213 17.86 11.14 26.95
N THR A 214 17.86 10.98 28.26
CA THR A 214 16.81 11.46 29.15
C THR A 214 17.27 12.72 29.88
N TYR A 215 16.58 13.84 29.65
CA TYR A 215 16.87 15.15 30.23
C TYR A 215 15.83 15.51 31.30
N ARG A 216 16.29 16.08 32.41
CA ARG A 216 15.44 16.65 33.45
C ARG A 216 14.94 18.02 33.01
N LEU A 217 13.63 18.15 32.91
CA LEU A 217 12.93 19.36 32.47
C LEU A 217 12.31 20.07 33.67
N ALA A 218 12.68 21.35 33.84
CA ALA A 218 11.95 22.29 34.68
C ALA A 218 11.01 23.13 33.80
N LEU A 219 9.73 22.80 33.81
CA LEU A 219 8.71 23.43 32.98
C LEU A 219 7.75 24.26 33.82
N ALA A 220 7.93 25.57 33.79
CA ALA A 220 7.08 26.51 34.50
C ALA A 220 5.78 26.78 33.74
N ALA A 221 4.75 27.20 34.48
CA ALA A 221 3.50 27.70 33.91
C ALA A 221 3.09 29.02 34.56
N THR A 222 2.77 30.04 33.75
CA THR A 222 2.25 31.31 34.26
C THR A 222 0.89 31.12 34.94
N GLY A 223 0.50 32.08 35.77
CA GLY A 223 -0.81 32.13 36.40
C GLY A 223 -1.94 32.12 35.39
N GLU A 224 -1.77 32.79 34.25
CA GLU A 224 -2.74 32.78 33.15
C GLU A 224 -2.88 31.41 32.50
N TYR A 225 -1.76 30.72 32.24
CA TYR A 225 -1.78 29.37 31.68
C TYR A 225 -2.52 28.42 32.62
N THR A 226 -2.15 28.42 33.89
CA THR A 226 -2.80 27.57 34.89
C THR A 226 -4.27 27.92 35.05
N SER A 227 -4.63 29.20 35.04
CA SER A 227 -6.04 29.66 35.06
C SER A 227 -6.84 29.13 33.88
N PHE A 228 -6.29 29.18 32.66
CA PHE A 228 -6.92 28.61 31.46
C PHE A 228 -7.24 27.12 31.64
N HIS A 229 -6.32 26.36 32.23
CA HIS A 229 -6.47 24.93 32.47
C HIS A 229 -7.26 24.58 33.74
N GLY A 230 -7.87 25.54 34.43
CA GLY A 230 -8.76 25.30 35.58
C GLY A 230 -8.24 25.79 36.93
N GLY A 231 -7.14 26.54 36.94
CA GLY A 231 -6.70 27.38 38.06
C GLY A 231 -6.05 26.66 39.23
N SER A 232 -5.76 25.36 39.10
CA SER A 232 -5.08 24.57 40.13
C SER A 232 -3.75 24.04 39.62
N VAL A 233 -2.80 23.83 40.53
CA VAL A 233 -1.50 23.21 40.22
C VAL A 233 -1.70 21.86 39.56
N THR A 234 -2.60 21.01 40.07
CA THR A 234 -2.88 19.68 39.51
C THR A 234 -3.33 19.75 38.05
N LEU A 235 -4.26 20.64 37.70
CA LEU A 235 -4.73 20.75 36.32
C LEU A 235 -3.72 21.44 35.39
N GLY A 236 -2.96 22.43 35.90
CA GLY A 236 -1.85 23.02 35.16
C GLY A 236 -0.76 21.99 34.86
N LEU A 237 -0.40 21.15 35.84
CA LEU A 237 0.56 20.06 35.68
C LEU A 237 0.02 18.97 34.73
N ALA A 238 -1.26 18.63 34.81
CA ALA A 238 -1.90 17.70 33.87
C ALA A 238 -1.77 18.17 32.42
N ALA A 239 -2.03 19.46 32.15
CA ALA A 239 -1.89 20.04 30.81
C ALA A 239 -0.44 20.04 30.32
N ILE A 240 0.51 20.38 31.20
CA ILE A 240 1.94 20.27 30.94
C ILE A 240 2.30 18.83 30.53
N VAL A 241 1.84 17.83 31.29
CA VAL A 241 2.14 16.41 31.04
C VAL A 241 1.56 15.96 29.71
N THR A 242 0.31 16.28 29.39
CA THR A 242 -0.30 15.92 28.09
C THR A 242 0.49 16.53 26.92
N ALA A 243 0.90 17.80 27.01
CA ALA A 243 1.71 18.44 25.98
C ALA A 243 3.08 17.76 25.83
N MET A 244 3.80 17.56 26.95
CA MET A 244 5.14 16.98 26.92
C MET A 244 5.15 15.50 26.53
N ASN A 245 4.09 14.75 26.84
CA ASN A 245 3.97 13.36 26.41
C ASN A 245 3.91 13.25 24.87
N ARG A 246 3.18 14.18 24.23
CA ARG A 246 3.14 14.30 22.77
C ARG A 246 4.47 14.76 22.18
N VAL A 247 5.11 15.78 22.76
CA VAL A 247 6.45 16.25 22.32
C VAL A 247 7.46 15.10 22.40
N ASN A 248 7.50 14.38 23.52
CA ASN A 248 8.35 13.20 23.67
C ASN A 248 8.05 12.12 22.61
N GLY A 249 6.80 11.97 22.15
CA GLY A 249 6.45 11.07 21.05
C GLY A 249 7.22 11.36 19.76
N VAL A 250 7.40 12.64 19.43
CA VAL A 250 8.19 13.05 18.26
C VAL A 250 9.69 12.95 18.55
N TYR A 251 10.16 13.49 19.68
CA TYR A 251 11.59 13.53 20.00
C TYR A 251 12.21 12.14 20.22
N GLU A 252 11.47 11.21 20.83
CA GLU A 252 11.94 9.83 20.99
C GLU A 252 12.03 9.11 19.65
N LYS A 253 11.10 9.38 18.73
CA LYS A 253 11.05 8.76 17.40
C LYS A 253 12.10 9.32 16.45
N GLU A 254 12.30 10.63 16.46
CA GLU A 254 13.14 11.31 15.46
C GLU A 254 14.62 11.44 15.89
N VAL A 255 14.88 11.66 17.19
CA VAL A 255 16.22 12.01 17.69
C VAL A 255 16.61 11.31 19.00
N ALA A 256 15.84 10.30 19.43
CA ALA A 256 16.07 9.52 20.66
C ALA A 256 16.31 10.40 21.92
N ILE A 257 15.49 11.43 22.08
CA ILE A 257 15.49 12.33 23.25
C ILE A 257 14.18 12.15 24.02
N ARG A 258 14.27 12.08 25.36
CA ARG A 258 13.14 12.11 26.28
C ARG A 258 13.34 13.21 27.32
N MET A 259 12.27 13.93 27.63
CA MET A 259 12.24 14.93 28.70
C MET A 259 11.33 14.47 29.83
N ILE A 260 11.84 14.51 31.07
CA ILE A 260 11.09 14.14 32.29
C ILE A 260 11.03 15.34 33.23
N LEU A 261 9.86 15.61 33.82
CA LEU A 261 9.67 16.71 34.75
C LEU A 261 10.41 16.45 36.07
N VAL A 262 11.12 17.47 36.55
CA VAL A 262 11.89 17.42 37.80
C VAL A 262 11.02 17.16 39.03
N ALA A 263 11.61 16.56 40.06
CA ALA A 263 10.94 16.15 41.30
C ALA A 263 10.09 17.23 41.97
N ASN A 264 10.39 18.52 41.80
CA ASN A 264 9.73 19.67 42.42
C ASN A 264 9.10 20.65 41.40
N ASN A 265 8.73 20.18 40.21
CA ASN A 265 8.15 21.02 39.15
C ASN A 265 6.80 21.68 39.53
N ASP A 266 6.07 21.11 40.49
CA ASP A 266 4.84 21.68 41.04
C ASP A 266 5.04 23.06 41.68
N LEU A 267 6.25 23.39 42.13
CA LEU A 267 6.57 24.70 42.72
C LEU A 267 6.62 25.85 41.72
N ILE A 268 6.75 25.54 40.43
CA ILE A 268 6.85 26.51 39.33
C ILE A 268 5.59 26.52 38.44
N VAL A 269 4.51 25.90 38.91
CA VAL A 269 3.16 26.02 38.33
C VAL A 269 2.40 27.08 39.12
N TYR A 270 2.38 28.31 38.62
CA TYR A 270 1.78 29.44 39.32
C TYR A 270 0.27 29.48 39.11
N THR A 271 -0.50 29.79 40.15
CA THR A 271 -1.99 29.85 40.09
C THR A 271 -2.53 31.28 40.10
N ASN A 272 -1.68 32.29 40.32
CA ASN A 272 -2.07 33.69 40.42
C ASN A 272 -1.20 34.56 39.51
N SER A 273 -1.81 35.06 38.43
CA SER A 273 -1.15 35.89 37.41
C SER A 273 -0.67 37.25 37.93
N SER A 274 -1.19 37.71 39.08
CA SER A 274 -0.74 38.98 39.67
C SER A 274 0.54 38.85 40.48
N THR A 275 0.97 37.62 40.80
CA THR A 275 2.10 37.34 41.71
C THR A 275 3.13 36.39 41.13
N ASP A 276 2.89 35.83 39.94
CA ASP A 276 3.89 35.03 39.26
C ASP A 276 5.07 35.93 38.78
N PRO A 277 6.25 35.35 38.50
CA PRO A 277 7.43 36.13 38.15
C PRO A 277 7.51 36.49 36.65
N TYR A 278 6.44 36.29 35.88
CA TYR A 278 6.47 36.32 34.42
C TYR A 278 5.70 37.49 33.83
N SER A 279 6.29 38.06 32.77
CA SER A 279 5.60 39.01 31.90
C SER A 279 4.88 38.25 30.77
N ASN A 280 3.72 37.64 31.08
CA ASN A 280 2.99 36.69 30.24
C ASN A 280 2.88 37.05 28.74
N ASN A 281 2.81 38.33 28.39
CA ASN A 281 2.64 38.79 27.00
C ASN A 281 3.95 39.22 26.31
N ASN A 282 5.12 39.00 26.92
CA ASN A 282 6.42 39.40 26.39
C ASN A 282 7.42 38.24 26.45
N GLY A 283 7.51 37.46 25.37
CA GLY A 283 8.37 36.29 25.26
C GLY A 283 9.85 36.59 25.53
N SER A 284 10.38 37.64 24.91
CA SER A 284 11.80 38.01 25.04
C SER A 284 12.17 38.36 26.48
N THR A 285 11.28 38.99 27.24
CA THR A 285 11.47 39.26 28.67
C THR A 285 11.37 37.97 29.49
N MET A 286 10.43 37.09 29.13
CA MET A 286 10.23 35.81 29.82
C MET A 286 11.44 34.88 29.72
N LEU A 287 12.29 34.95 28.67
CA LEU A 287 13.52 34.16 28.59
C LEU A 287 14.42 34.32 29.82
N GLY A 288 14.72 35.58 30.19
CA GLY A 288 15.58 35.89 31.34
C GLY A 288 14.88 35.68 32.68
N GLN A 289 13.58 35.99 32.75
CA GLN A 289 12.76 35.72 33.94
C GLN A 289 12.71 34.22 34.23
N ASN A 290 12.53 33.39 33.21
CA ASN A 290 12.48 31.94 33.36
C ASN A 290 13.81 31.38 33.85
N GLN A 291 14.93 31.79 33.24
CA GLN A 291 16.25 31.39 33.73
C GLN A 291 16.44 31.71 35.22
N THR A 292 16.15 32.97 35.59
CA THR A 292 16.30 33.43 36.98
C THR A 292 15.36 32.68 37.93
N ASN A 293 14.10 32.50 37.54
CA ASN A 293 13.11 31.86 38.38
C ASN A 293 13.42 30.38 38.62
N LEU A 294 13.74 29.64 37.55
CA LEU A 294 14.06 28.21 37.66
C LEU A 294 15.35 27.98 38.46
N ASP A 295 16.38 28.81 38.27
CA ASP A 295 17.60 28.73 39.08
C ASP A 295 17.33 28.99 40.57
N ASN A 296 16.41 29.90 40.91
CA ASN A 296 16.07 30.23 42.29
C ASN A 296 15.18 29.18 42.98
N ILE A 297 14.18 28.64 42.28
CA ILE A 297 13.17 27.75 42.88
C ILE A 297 13.57 26.28 42.76
N ILE A 298 14.05 25.85 41.59
CA ILE A 298 14.43 24.46 41.33
C ILE A 298 15.90 24.24 41.68
N GLY A 299 16.75 25.24 41.43
CA GLY A 299 18.20 25.13 41.58
C GLY A 299 18.85 24.67 40.29
N SER A 300 19.84 25.41 39.79
CA SER A 300 20.46 25.14 38.49
C SER A 300 21.00 23.71 38.34
N ALA A 301 21.50 23.07 39.40
CA ALA A 301 22.01 21.69 39.31
C ALA A 301 20.90 20.62 39.09
N ASN A 302 19.64 20.97 39.35
CA ASN A 302 18.54 20.01 39.43
C ASN A 302 17.76 19.87 38.12
N TYR A 303 18.11 20.63 37.08
CA TYR A 303 17.48 20.52 35.76
C TYR A 303 18.50 20.70 34.64
N ASP A 304 18.14 20.17 33.47
CA ASP A 304 18.99 20.06 32.29
C ASP A 304 18.51 20.97 31.16
N ILE A 305 17.18 21.14 31.07
CA ILE A 305 16.46 22.06 30.20
C ILE A 305 15.36 22.74 31.01
N GLY A 306 15.13 24.03 30.77
CA GLY A 306 14.05 24.78 31.38
C GLY A 306 13.24 25.53 30.32
N HIS A 307 11.94 25.65 30.56
CA HIS A 307 11.00 26.28 29.63
C HIS A 307 9.80 26.83 30.41
N VAL A 308 9.06 27.80 29.85
CA VAL A 308 7.81 28.32 30.46
C VAL A 308 6.65 28.30 29.46
N PHE A 309 5.50 27.85 29.93
CA PHE A 309 4.23 27.96 29.22
C PHE A 309 3.40 29.16 29.71
N SER A 310 2.84 29.90 28.76
CA SER A 310 2.05 31.11 28.99
C SER A 310 0.81 31.16 28.08
N THR A 311 -0.07 32.14 28.28
CA THR A 311 -1.19 32.40 27.33
C THR A 311 -0.86 33.46 26.28
N GLY A 312 0.34 34.01 26.29
CA GLY A 312 0.78 35.08 25.40
C GLY A 312 2.29 35.10 25.22
N GLY A 313 2.81 36.07 24.46
CA GLY A 313 4.25 36.24 24.26
C GLY A 313 4.88 35.43 23.14
N GLY A 314 4.10 34.58 22.43
CA GLY A 314 4.56 33.84 21.26
C GLY A 314 5.52 32.70 21.60
N GLY A 315 6.34 32.30 20.62
CA GLY A 315 7.40 31.32 20.79
C GLY A 315 8.77 32.00 20.71
N ILE A 316 9.63 31.78 21.70
CA ILE A 316 11.02 32.21 21.62
C ILE A 316 11.93 31.31 22.44
N ALA A 317 13.09 30.97 21.88
CA ALA A 317 14.09 30.15 22.55
C ALA A 317 15.51 30.59 22.23
N GLY A 318 16.42 30.28 23.15
CA GLY A 318 17.86 30.37 22.90
C GLY A 318 18.34 29.17 22.08
N LEU A 319 19.21 29.42 21.10
CA LEU A 319 19.76 28.36 20.26
C LEU A 319 20.80 27.52 21.03
N GLY A 320 20.57 26.20 21.13
CA GLY A 320 21.52 25.25 21.71
C GLY A 320 21.90 25.61 23.15
N VAL A 321 20.91 25.63 24.03
CA VAL A 321 21.07 26.02 25.44
C VAL A 321 20.96 24.86 26.43
N VAL A 322 20.44 23.70 26.02
CA VAL A 322 20.30 22.54 26.91
C VAL A 322 21.65 22.14 27.51
N CYS A 323 21.66 21.79 28.80
CA CYS A 323 22.84 21.53 29.64
C CYS A 323 23.75 22.73 29.95
N ARG A 324 23.47 23.94 29.46
CA ARG A 324 24.36 25.11 29.65
C ARG A 324 23.90 25.97 30.83
N ASN A 325 24.71 25.98 31.90
CA ASN A 325 24.40 26.77 33.09
C ASN A 325 24.27 28.26 32.75
N GLY A 326 23.23 28.90 33.28
CA GLY A 326 22.91 30.30 33.00
C GLY A 326 22.16 30.57 31.69
N SER A 327 21.94 29.55 30.84
CA SER A 327 21.13 29.69 29.62
C SER A 327 20.14 28.56 29.35
N LYS A 328 20.27 27.40 30.00
CA LYS A 328 19.46 26.20 29.77
C LYS A 328 17.96 26.34 30.04
N ALA A 329 17.51 27.43 30.66
CA ALA A 329 16.11 27.75 30.89
C ALA A 329 15.54 28.84 29.94
N ARG A 330 16.29 29.23 28.90
CA ARG A 330 15.87 30.21 27.90
C ARG A 330 14.95 29.59 26.84
N GLY A 331 13.71 29.30 27.22
CA GLY A 331 12.67 28.83 26.32
C GLY A 331 11.28 29.25 26.80
N VAL A 332 10.45 29.72 25.87
CA VAL A 332 9.10 30.24 26.12
C VAL A 332 8.17 29.76 25.01
N THR A 333 7.01 29.26 25.39
CA THR A 333 5.91 28.99 24.45
C THR A 333 4.60 29.52 25.01
N GLY A 334 3.95 30.41 24.26
CA GLY A 334 2.71 31.03 24.66
C GLY A 334 1.66 31.10 23.56
N ALA A 335 0.43 30.75 23.89
CA ALA A 335 -0.72 30.87 22.98
C ALA A 335 -2.01 31.20 23.74
N PRO A 336 -2.93 32.01 23.19
CA PRO A 336 -4.18 32.37 23.87
C PRO A 336 -5.06 31.17 24.26
N GLN A 337 -4.94 30.08 23.50
CA GLN A 337 -5.59 28.79 23.76
C GLN A 337 -4.51 27.70 23.71
N PRO A 338 -3.76 27.48 24.79
CA PRO A 338 -2.58 26.63 24.78
C PRO A 338 -2.93 25.15 24.90
N ILE A 339 -3.66 24.63 23.91
CA ILE A 339 -4.16 23.26 23.83
C ILE A 339 -4.03 22.69 22.41
N GLY A 340 -4.14 21.38 22.31
CA GLY A 340 -4.22 20.68 21.03
C GLY A 340 -2.87 20.65 20.31
N ASP A 341 -2.92 20.08 19.12
CA ASP A 341 -1.75 19.84 18.29
C ASP A 341 -1.03 21.13 17.83
N PRO A 342 -1.69 22.23 17.43
CA PRO A 342 -0.98 23.46 17.09
C PRO A 342 -0.10 23.97 18.23
N PHE A 343 -0.62 24.08 19.46
CA PHE A 343 0.20 24.49 20.60
C PHE A 343 1.39 23.55 20.81
N THR A 344 1.14 22.24 20.75
CA THR A 344 2.13 21.23 21.13
C THR A 344 3.21 20.98 20.08
N ILE A 345 2.82 20.83 18.81
CA ILE A 345 3.72 20.48 17.70
C ILE A 345 4.23 21.73 16.99
N ASP A 346 3.38 22.72 16.70
CA ASP A 346 3.85 23.90 15.95
C ASP A 346 4.68 24.85 16.83
N TYR A 347 4.45 24.88 18.15
CA TYR A 347 5.19 25.78 19.05
C TYR A 347 6.08 25.03 20.03
N VAL A 348 5.53 24.22 20.94
CA VAL A 348 6.38 23.62 22.00
C VAL A 348 7.51 22.78 21.39
N ALA A 349 7.21 21.90 20.44
CA ALA A 349 8.23 21.10 19.77
C ALA A 349 9.22 21.95 18.94
N HIS A 350 8.78 23.07 18.36
CA HIS A 350 9.60 24.01 17.61
C HIS A 350 10.58 24.76 18.52
N GLU A 351 10.09 25.39 19.58
CA GLU A 351 10.90 26.18 20.50
C GLU A 351 11.88 25.30 21.28
N MET A 352 11.46 24.10 21.67
CA MET A 352 12.41 23.13 22.24
C MET A 352 13.44 22.68 21.19
N GLY A 353 13.10 22.65 19.90
CA GLY A 353 14.02 22.31 18.83
C GLY A 353 15.17 23.30 18.73
N HIS A 354 14.88 24.59 18.91
CA HIS A 354 15.90 25.63 19.09
C HIS A 354 16.76 25.41 20.33
N GLN A 355 16.17 25.04 21.48
CA GLN A 355 16.95 24.76 22.68
C GLN A 355 17.95 23.60 22.48
N TYR A 356 17.61 22.65 21.61
CA TYR A 356 18.49 21.57 21.14
C TYR A 356 19.34 21.92 19.91
N GLY A 357 19.36 23.18 19.47
CA GLY A 357 20.29 23.67 18.45
C GLY A 357 19.78 23.65 17.01
N GLY A 358 18.52 23.32 16.77
CA GLY A 358 17.91 23.37 15.43
C GLY A 358 17.72 24.79 14.94
N ASN A 359 18.12 25.07 13.70
CA ASN A 359 17.81 26.33 13.00
C ASN A 359 16.54 26.20 12.16
N HIS A 360 16.00 27.33 11.70
CA HIS A 360 14.86 27.31 10.78
C HIS A 360 15.19 26.63 9.45
N SER A 361 14.26 25.82 8.94
CA SER A 361 14.42 25.08 7.68
C SER A 361 13.80 25.75 6.44
N PHE A 362 13.01 26.81 6.63
CA PHE A 362 12.25 27.47 5.55
C PHE A 362 13.09 28.43 4.70
N ASN A 363 12.67 28.64 3.45
CA ASN A 363 13.33 29.51 2.46
C ASN A 363 12.44 30.68 1.95
N GLY A 364 11.35 30.98 2.65
CA GLY A 364 10.48 32.11 2.38
C GLY A 364 11.10 33.46 2.70
N SER A 365 10.42 34.53 2.27
CA SER A 365 10.82 35.93 2.41
C SER A 365 9.65 36.87 2.72
N ALA A 366 8.44 36.34 2.99
CA ALA A 366 7.22 37.10 3.28
C ALA A 366 6.65 36.74 4.66
N GLY A 367 5.76 37.58 5.20
CA GLY A 367 5.22 37.39 6.55
C GLY A 367 6.32 37.22 7.61
N ASN A 368 6.17 36.25 8.50
CA ASN A 368 7.19 35.96 9.52
C ASN A 368 8.47 35.33 8.98
N CYS A 369 8.49 34.86 7.72
CA CYS A 369 9.72 34.42 7.07
C CYS A 369 10.65 35.60 6.70
N SER A 370 10.15 36.84 6.77
CA SER A 370 10.96 38.05 6.58
C SER A 370 11.65 38.47 7.88
N GLY A 371 12.27 39.66 7.93
CA GLY A 371 12.75 40.25 9.19
C GLY A 371 13.98 39.60 9.84
N GLY A 372 14.66 38.66 9.17
CA GLY A 372 15.91 38.04 9.65
C GLY A 372 15.75 36.66 10.32
N ASN A 373 14.52 36.13 10.35
CA ASN A 373 14.23 34.79 10.90
C ASN A 373 14.83 33.66 10.06
N ARG A 374 14.92 33.83 8.74
CA ARG A 374 15.51 32.83 7.84
C ARG A 374 16.97 32.52 8.21
N ASN A 375 17.33 31.23 8.30
CA ASN A 375 18.72 30.78 8.37
C ASN A 375 19.18 30.24 7.00
N ALA A 376 20.09 30.96 6.34
CA ALA A 376 20.50 30.63 4.97
C ALA A 376 21.21 29.28 4.81
N SER A 377 21.87 28.77 5.86
CA SER A 377 22.60 27.50 5.81
C SER A 377 21.72 26.26 6.02
N THR A 378 20.46 26.46 6.42
CA THR A 378 19.51 25.37 6.69
C THR A 378 18.18 25.53 5.96
N ALA A 379 18.03 26.58 5.14
CA ALA A 379 16.83 26.92 4.37
C ALA A 379 16.57 25.98 3.18
N TYR A 380 16.31 24.70 3.44
CA TYR A 380 16.08 23.65 2.46
C TYR A 380 14.60 23.49 2.03
N GLU A 381 13.65 24.06 2.78
CA GLU A 381 12.22 23.96 2.45
C GLU A 381 11.70 25.21 1.70
N PRO A 382 10.93 25.07 0.62
CA PRO A 382 10.40 26.23 -0.11
C PRO A 382 9.38 27.02 0.72
N GLY A 383 9.27 28.34 0.48
CA GLY A 383 8.26 29.19 1.13
C GLY A 383 8.28 29.09 2.66
N SER A 384 7.12 28.92 3.29
CA SER A 384 7.01 28.72 4.74
C SER A 384 7.65 27.44 5.26
N GLY A 385 7.93 26.47 4.38
CA GLY A 385 8.16 25.07 4.73
C GLY A 385 6.95 24.38 5.36
N SER A 386 7.18 23.14 5.80
CA SER A 386 6.18 22.15 6.19
C SER A 386 6.52 21.37 7.47
N THR A 387 7.80 21.28 7.85
CA THR A 387 8.25 20.51 9.04
C THR A 387 8.26 21.35 10.32
N ILE A 388 8.54 20.72 11.47
CA ILE A 388 8.50 21.36 12.79
C ILE A 388 9.34 22.64 12.85
N MET A 389 10.59 22.65 12.35
CA MET A 389 11.46 23.84 12.41
C MET A 389 11.21 24.83 11.25
N ALA A 390 10.17 24.60 10.44
CA ALA A 390 9.70 25.56 9.46
C ALA A 390 8.67 26.52 10.07
N TYR A 391 8.17 27.46 9.28
CA TYR A 391 7.17 28.46 9.67
C TYR A 391 5.83 28.20 9.00
N ALA A 392 5.41 26.93 8.95
CA ALA A 392 4.18 26.50 8.29
C ALA A 392 2.99 27.39 8.69
N GLY A 393 2.42 28.11 7.73
CA GLY A 393 1.20 28.92 7.88
C GLY A 393 1.38 30.26 8.57
N ILE A 394 2.60 30.80 8.68
CA ILE A 394 2.85 32.15 9.23
C ILE A 394 3.67 33.06 8.28
N CYS A 395 3.85 32.65 7.02
CA CYS A 395 4.63 33.34 5.99
C CYS A 395 3.81 33.78 4.78
N SER A 396 2.51 34.02 4.95
CA SER A 396 1.61 34.48 3.89
C SER A 396 2.21 35.63 3.05
N PRO A 397 2.09 35.59 1.70
CA PRO A 397 1.34 34.62 0.90
C PRO A 397 2.13 33.36 0.50
N GLN A 398 3.26 33.07 1.16
CA GLN A 398 4.18 31.98 0.79
C GLN A 398 3.96 30.69 1.60
N ASP A 399 2.79 30.53 2.21
CA ASP A 399 2.46 29.38 3.04
C ASP A 399 2.21 28.12 2.21
N LEU A 400 2.96 27.05 2.52
CA LEU A 400 2.78 25.74 1.88
C LEU A 400 1.61 24.95 2.48
N GLN A 401 1.39 25.13 3.77
CA GLN A 401 0.34 24.53 4.59
C GLN A 401 0.14 25.40 5.83
N MET A 402 -0.96 25.18 6.56
CA MET A 402 -1.30 26.02 7.72
C MET A 402 -0.55 25.68 8.99
N ASN A 403 -0.05 24.45 9.14
CA ASN A 403 0.51 23.93 10.39
C ASN A 403 1.58 22.89 10.08
N SER A 404 2.51 22.63 11.01
CA SER A 404 3.65 21.77 10.76
C SER A 404 3.28 20.30 10.81
N ASP A 405 3.87 19.49 9.95
CA ASP A 405 3.84 18.03 10.11
C ASP A 405 4.72 17.61 11.29
N ALA A 406 4.33 16.55 12.01
CA ALA A 406 4.94 16.15 13.29
C ALA A 406 6.25 15.35 13.11
N TYR A 407 7.19 15.88 12.33
CA TYR A 407 8.55 15.36 12.14
C TYR A 407 9.53 16.50 11.80
N PHE A 408 10.82 16.22 11.90
CA PHE A 408 11.88 17.17 11.57
C PHE A 408 12.39 16.96 10.15
N HIS A 409 12.65 18.07 9.43
CA HIS A 409 13.39 18.01 8.16
C HIS A 409 14.78 17.41 8.38
N GLY A 410 15.33 16.72 7.37
CA GLY A 410 16.62 16.05 7.48
C GLY A 410 17.77 16.92 7.99
N VAL A 411 17.76 18.23 7.70
CA VAL A 411 18.77 19.17 8.22
C VAL A 411 18.67 19.35 9.73
N ASN A 412 17.46 19.38 10.28
CA ASN A 412 17.25 19.59 11.70
C ASN A 412 17.55 18.32 12.49
N LEU A 413 17.33 17.15 11.89
CA LEU A 413 17.83 15.89 12.45
C LEU A 413 19.35 15.96 12.63
N ASP A 414 20.09 16.46 11.62
CA ASP A 414 21.54 16.62 11.73
C ASP A 414 21.92 17.56 12.89
N GLU A 415 21.27 18.72 13.01
CA GLU A 415 21.58 19.72 14.04
C GLU A 415 21.25 19.24 15.45
N LEU A 416 20.04 18.70 15.66
CA LEU A 416 19.59 18.23 16.97
C LEU A 416 20.44 17.04 17.45
N ILE A 417 20.75 16.10 16.54
CA ILE A 417 21.61 14.95 16.88
C ILE A 417 23.04 15.44 17.12
N ALA A 418 23.58 16.35 16.30
CA ALA A 418 24.90 16.92 16.51
C ALA A 418 25.03 17.58 17.89
N TYR A 419 24.05 18.39 18.29
CA TYR A 419 24.08 19.08 19.57
C TYR A 419 23.92 18.11 20.75
N SER A 420 22.94 17.21 20.68
CA SER A 420 22.63 16.27 21.78
C SER A 420 23.69 15.18 21.97
N THR A 421 24.44 14.82 20.93
CA THR A 421 25.58 13.88 21.00
C THR A 421 26.92 14.59 21.18
N GLY A 422 26.97 15.90 20.93
CA GLY A 422 28.17 16.73 21.00
C GLY A 422 28.51 17.25 22.39
N THR A 423 29.52 18.11 22.45
CA THR A 423 30.17 18.57 23.69
C THR A 423 29.20 19.18 24.71
N TYR A 424 28.24 19.98 24.27
CA TYR A 424 27.35 20.72 25.18
C TYR A 424 26.12 19.90 25.58
N GLY A 425 25.29 19.52 24.60
CA GLY A 425 24.02 18.85 24.84
C GLY A 425 24.14 17.43 25.41
N ASN A 426 25.32 16.81 25.35
CA ASN A 426 25.55 15.46 25.89
C ASN A 426 26.12 15.45 27.31
N SER A 427 26.30 16.60 27.96
CA SER A 427 27.02 16.71 29.24
C SER A 427 26.18 16.42 30.49
N CYS A 428 24.84 16.50 30.38
CA CYS A 428 23.92 16.37 31.50
C CYS A 428 22.87 15.23 31.44
N PRO A 429 22.49 14.65 30.28
CA PRO A 429 21.41 13.66 30.26
C PRO A 429 21.83 12.33 30.90
N VAL A 430 20.84 11.57 31.37
CA VAL A 430 21.01 10.14 31.62
C VAL A 430 20.92 9.41 30.29
N ILE A 431 21.99 8.70 29.93
CA ILE A 431 22.08 7.95 28.67
C ILE A 431 21.79 6.47 28.95
N THR A 432 20.83 5.91 28.23
CA THR A 432 20.47 4.49 28.33
C THR A 432 20.53 3.84 26.96
N ASN A 433 21.03 2.60 26.89
CA ASN A 433 21.00 1.85 25.64
C ASN A 433 19.55 1.42 25.36
N THR A 434 19.12 1.58 24.10
CA THR A 434 17.78 1.17 23.66
C THR A 434 17.75 -0.28 23.20
N GLY A 435 18.92 -0.85 22.90
CA GLY A 435 19.04 -2.12 22.19
C GLY A 435 18.67 -2.01 20.70
N ASN A 436 18.52 -0.79 20.18
CA ASN A 436 18.16 -0.52 18.80
C ASN A 436 19.40 -0.33 17.91
N THR A 437 19.33 -0.83 16.67
CA THR A 437 20.34 -0.61 15.63
C THR A 437 19.76 0.27 14.52
N PRO A 438 20.22 1.52 14.35
CA PRO A 438 19.67 2.43 13.35
C PRO A 438 19.78 1.87 11.92
N PRO A 439 18.82 2.20 11.03
CA PRO A 439 18.79 1.64 9.69
C PRO A 439 19.94 2.15 8.81
N VAL A 440 20.45 1.27 7.94
CA VAL A 440 21.44 1.63 6.91
C VAL A 440 20.70 2.00 5.63
N VAL A 441 20.98 3.18 5.07
CA VAL A 441 20.21 3.77 3.97
C VAL A 441 21.08 3.98 2.73
N THR A 442 20.52 3.69 1.56
CA THR A 442 21.15 3.95 0.26
C THR A 442 20.18 4.72 -0.64
N ALA A 443 20.59 5.91 -1.08
CA ALA A 443 19.82 6.75 -2.00
C ALA A 443 19.92 6.30 -3.48
N GLY A 444 20.68 5.24 -3.77
CA GLY A 444 20.95 4.74 -5.12
C GLY A 444 22.15 5.43 -5.79
N THR A 445 22.36 5.15 -7.08
CA THR A 445 23.44 5.75 -7.88
C THR A 445 22.99 7.07 -8.49
N GLY A 446 23.75 8.15 -8.31
CA GLY A 446 23.47 9.48 -8.86
C GLY A 446 24.08 9.75 -10.23
N GLY A 447 24.20 11.03 -10.58
CA GLY A 447 24.86 11.46 -11.80
C GLY A 447 24.00 11.44 -13.07
N PHE A 448 22.68 11.25 -12.92
CA PHE A 448 21.75 11.39 -14.03
C PHE A 448 21.77 12.80 -14.61
N VAL A 449 21.41 12.91 -15.89
CA VAL A 449 21.03 14.17 -16.51
C VAL A 449 19.59 14.04 -16.97
N ILE A 450 18.68 14.87 -16.43
CA ILE A 450 17.26 14.85 -16.76
C ILE A 450 16.86 16.08 -17.58
N PRO A 451 15.86 15.96 -18.47
CA PRO A 451 15.28 17.10 -19.19
C PRO A 451 14.57 18.09 -18.26
N ILE A 452 14.53 19.38 -18.64
CA ILE A 452 13.69 20.38 -17.94
C ILE A 452 12.19 20.02 -18.05
N SER A 453 11.40 20.53 -17.10
CA SER A 453 9.94 20.46 -17.11
C SER A 453 9.38 19.03 -17.28
N THR A 454 10.08 18.03 -16.74
CA THR A 454 9.73 16.60 -16.91
C THR A 454 9.65 15.90 -15.54
N PRO A 455 8.57 15.14 -15.26
CA PRO A 455 8.45 14.34 -14.04
C PRO A 455 9.59 13.34 -13.86
N PHE A 456 9.93 13.06 -12.60
CA PHE A 456 10.91 12.04 -12.24
C PHE A 456 10.53 11.33 -10.93
N ALA A 457 11.10 10.15 -10.72
CA ALA A 457 10.92 9.39 -9.50
C ALA A 457 12.28 8.98 -8.92
N LEU A 458 12.43 9.13 -7.60
CA LEU A 458 13.60 8.69 -6.87
C LEU A 458 13.22 7.46 -6.05
N THR A 459 14.06 6.42 -6.13
CA THR A 459 13.90 5.18 -5.37
C THR A 459 15.21 4.88 -4.68
N GLY A 460 15.15 4.65 -3.37
CA GLY A 460 16.28 4.17 -2.59
C GLY A 460 15.94 2.88 -1.88
N SER A 461 16.74 2.54 -0.88
CA SER A 461 16.52 1.38 -0.02
C SER A 461 17.08 1.62 1.36
N ALA A 462 16.59 0.87 2.33
CA ALA A 462 17.19 0.78 3.65
C ALA A 462 17.08 -0.65 4.20
N THR A 463 18.00 -1.01 5.08
CA THR A 463 17.99 -2.27 5.82
C THR A 463 18.08 -1.97 7.30
N ASP A 464 17.28 -2.67 8.08
CA ASP A 464 17.26 -2.58 9.54
C ASP A 464 17.75 -3.90 10.14
N ALA A 465 18.68 -3.84 11.10
CA ALA A 465 19.27 -5.05 11.67
C ALA A 465 18.34 -5.74 12.69
N ASP A 466 17.43 -4.97 13.29
CA ASP A 466 16.46 -5.46 14.28
C ASP A 466 15.15 -5.91 13.60
N ASN A 467 15.05 -5.74 12.28
CA ASN A 467 13.88 -6.04 11.45
C ASN A 467 12.65 -5.19 11.85
N ASP A 468 12.90 -3.96 12.26
CA ASP A 468 11.87 -2.95 12.53
C ASP A 468 11.22 -2.45 11.22
N ALA A 469 9.96 -2.00 11.31
CA ALA A 469 9.20 -1.56 10.15
C ALA A 469 9.59 -0.15 9.71
N LEU A 470 10.10 -0.02 8.47
CA LEU A 470 10.70 1.22 8.00
C LEU A 470 9.71 2.19 7.34
N THR A 471 9.94 3.49 7.55
CA THR A 471 9.35 4.59 6.75
C THR A 471 10.44 5.46 6.14
N TYR A 472 10.14 6.10 5.01
CA TYR A 472 11.06 6.81 4.14
C TYR A 472 10.57 8.22 3.87
N CYS A 473 11.51 9.16 3.81
CA CYS A 473 11.26 10.53 3.37
C CYS A 473 12.34 10.94 2.36
N TRP A 474 11.90 11.40 1.18
CA TRP A 474 12.77 12.00 0.18
C TRP A 474 12.58 13.51 0.22
N GLU A 475 13.64 14.26 0.50
CA GLU A 475 13.61 15.72 0.69
C GLU A 475 14.62 16.39 -0.23
N GLN A 476 14.24 17.51 -0.86
CA GLN A 476 15.23 18.30 -1.59
C GLN A 476 16.24 18.90 -0.61
N PHE A 477 17.52 18.81 -0.94
CA PHE A 477 18.64 19.22 -0.10
C PHE A 477 19.54 20.23 -0.83
N ASP A 478 18.90 21.18 -1.52
CA ASP A 478 19.55 22.32 -2.17
C ASP A 478 19.32 23.61 -1.39
N LEU A 479 20.38 24.41 -1.23
CA LEU A 479 20.28 25.78 -0.73
C LEU A 479 20.25 26.78 -1.89
N GLY A 480 19.54 27.89 -1.70
CA GLY A 480 19.50 28.97 -2.68
C GLY A 480 18.95 30.28 -2.14
N ALA A 481 18.62 31.19 -3.07
CA ALA A 481 18.05 32.49 -2.72
C ALA A 481 16.68 32.32 -2.05
N ALA A 482 16.38 33.16 -1.07
CA ALA A 482 15.04 33.25 -0.48
C ALA A 482 14.04 33.76 -1.52
N GLY A 483 12.79 33.32 -1.45
CA GLY A 483 11.76 33.84 -2.35
C GLY A 483 10.44 33.09 -2.32
N ALA A 484 9.57 33.47 -3.27
CA ALA A 484 8.27 32.83 -3.41
C ALA A 484 8.43 31.39 -3.93
N PRO A 485 7.71 30.41 -3.34
CA PRO A 485 7.83 29.01 -3.73
C PRO A 485 7.44 28.75 -5.19
N ASN A 486 6.56 29.59 -5.77
CA ASN A 486 6.12 29.50 -7.16
C ASN A 486 6.97 30.29 -8.16
N SER A 487 8.03 30.96 -7.71
CA SER A 487 8.94 31.71 -8.59
C SER A 487 10.38 31.58 -8.10
N PRO A 488 10.93 30.35 -8.07
CA PRO A 488 12.25 30.09 -7.53
C PRO A 488 13.34 30.67 -8.44
N SER A 489 14.41 31.18 -7.85
CA SER A 489 15.60 31.66 -8.58
C SER A 489 16.85 30.88 -8.16
N GLY A 490 17.79 30.72 -9.11
CA GLY A 490 19.03 29.99 -8.86
C GLY A 490 18.78 28.56 -8.38
N ASN A 491 19.42 28.16 -7.29
CA ASN A 491 19.23 26.83 -6.71
C ASN A 491 18.24 26.80 -5.53
N ALA A 492 17.32 27.76 -5.44
CA ALA A 492 16.29 27.76 -4.39
C ALA A 492 15.50 26.44 -4.38
N PRO A 493 15.15 25.88 -3.21
CA PRO A 493 14.34 24.67 -3.13
C PRO A 493 12.98 24.86 -3.81
N ILE A 494 12.52 23.82 -4.51
CA ILE A 494 11.30 23.81 -5.33
C ILE A 494 10.37 22.64 -5.03
N PHE A 495 10.82 21.67 -4.22
CA PHE A 495 10.04 20.55 -3.73
C PHE A 495 9.92 20.63 -2.20
N ARG A 496 8.69 20.56 -1.72
CA ARG A 496 8.35 20.57 -0.29
C ARG A 496 8.61 19.21 0.33
N SER A 497 8.66 19.17 1.65
CA SER A 497 8.72 17.92 2.39
C SER A 497 7.32 17.35 2.62
N PHE A 498 7.24 16.04 2.84
CA PHE A 498 6.00 15.32 3.15
C PHE A 498 6.28 14.29 4.24
N ASN A 499 5.23 13.95 5.01
CA ASN A 499 5.29 12.92 6.03
C ASN A 499 5.98 11.64 5.52
N PRO A 500 6.80 10.98 6.36
CA PRO A 500 7.39 9.69 6.01
C PRO A 500 6.34 8.66 5.61
N VAL A 501 6.62 7.87 4.57
CA VAL A 501 5.74 6.83 4.04
C VAL A 501 6.46 5.49 3.95
N THR A 502 5.74 4.38 3.81
CA THR A 502 6.34 3.04 3.68
C THR A 502 7.01 2.79 2.33
N SER A 503 6.65 3.55 1.31
CA SER A 503 7.27 3.48 -0.02
C SER A 503 8.68 4.10 -0.01
N PRO A 504 9.72 3.39 -0.46
CA PRO A 504 11.05 3.98 -0.66
C PRO A 504 11.14 4.84 -1.93
N THR A 505 10.06 4.89 -2.71
CA THR A 505 9.95 5.68 -3.94
C THR A 505 9.10 6.93 -3.72
N ARG A 506 9.61 8.09 -4.16
CA ARG A 506 8.84 9.34 -4.27
C ARG A 506 8.85 9.85 -5.71
N THR A 507 7.68 10.24 -6.18
CA THR A 507 7.48 10.93 -7.47
C THR A 507 7.51 12.44 -7.28
N PHE A 508 8.07 13.16 -8.25
CA PHE A 508 8.22 14.61 -8.25
C PHE A 508 7.64 15.23 -9.53
N PRO A 509 6.58 16.07 -9.43
CA PRO A 509 5.70 16.26 -8.28
C PRO A 509 5.04 14.97 -7.78
N LYS A 510 4.40 15.03 -6.60
CA LYS A 510 3.62 13.91 -6.06
C LYS A 510 2.72 13.28 -7.13
N LEU A 511 2.66 11.94 -7.19
CA LEU A 511 1.92 11.21 -8.22
C LEU A 511 0.46 11.68 -8.38
N SER A 512 -0.22 11.97 -7.26
CA SER A 512 -1.59 12.49 -7.29
C SER A 512 -1.72 13.84 -8.01
N ASN A 513 -0.68 14.67 -8.03
CA ASN A 513 -0.67 15.91 -8.79
C ASN A 513 -0.57 15.64 -10.30
N LEU A 514 0.30 14.72 -10.70
CA LEU A 514 0.44 14.30 -12.10
C LEU A 514 -0.86 13.69 -12.63
N LEU A 515 -1.46 12.74 -11.91
CA LEU A 515 -2.68 12.05 -12.36
C LEU A 515 -3.88 12.99 -12.52
N ASN A 516 -3.96 14.02 -11.67
CA ASN A 516 -5.04 15.01 -11.69
C ASN A 516 -4.73 16.26 -12.53
N ASN A 517 -3.53 16.36 -13.12
CA ASN A 517 -3.05 17.56 -13.82
C ASN A 517 -3.15 18.84 -12.96
N THR A 518 -2.79 18.72 -11.68
CA THR A 518 -2.84 19.83 -10.72
C THR A 518 -1.44 20.18 -10.26
N GLN A 519 -1.26 21.43 -9.81
CA GLN A 519 -0.02 21.87 -9.19
C GLN A 519 -0.26 22.18 -7.71
N THR A 520 0.57 21.62 -6.84
CA THR A 520 0.61 22.00 -5.43
C THR A 520 1.74 23.00 -5.22
N ILE A 521 1.51 24.00 -4.37
CA ILE A 521 2.54 24.99 -4.02
C ILE A 521 3.77 24.29 -3.43
N GLY A 522 4.96 24.67 -3.91
CA GLY A 522 6.21 24.01 -3.53
C GLY A 522 6.40 22.61 -4.12
N GLU A 523 5.70 22.25 -5.20
CA GLU A 523 5.94 21.02 -5.98
C GLU A 523 6.06 21.40 -7.46
N ILE A 524 7.22 21.93 -7.87
CA ILE A 524 7.40 22.51 -9.21
C ILE A 524 8.49 21.78 -9.98
N LEU A 525 8.17 21.42 -11.21
CA LEU A 525 9.15 20.88 -12.13
C LEU A 525 10.23 21.92 -12.47
N PRO A 526 11.51 21.53 -12.52
CA PRO A 526 12.59 22.46 -12.80
C PRO A 526 12.50 22.96 -14.25
N SER A 527 12.25 24.25 -14.44
CA SER A 527 12.05 24.87 -15.77
C SER A 527 13.33 25.40 -16.43
N TYR A 528 14.46 25.30 -15.74
CA TYR A 528 15.78 25.73 -16.21
C TYR A 528 16.87 24.78 -15.71
N ALA A 529 18.05 24.87 -16.33
CA ALA A 529 19.18 24.02 -15.99
C ALA A 529 19.68 24.31 -14.56
N ARG A 530 19.83 23.24 -13.76
CA ARG A 530 20.30 23.31 -12.37
C ARG A 530 20.76 21.94 -11.90
N THR A 531 21.56 21.90 -10.84
CA THR A 531 21.79 20.65 -10.11
C THR A 531 20.68 20.51 -9.07
N LEU A 532 20.20 19.29 -8.86
CA LEU A 532 19.30 18.96 -7.77
C LEU A 532 19.98 17.95 -6.87
N THR A 533 19.89 18.18 -5.57
CA THR A 533 20.35 17.25 -4.54
C THR A 533 19.15 16.84 -3.70
N PHE A 534 19.03 15.55 -3.42
CA PHE A 534 17.99 14.99 -2.57
C PHE A 534 18.61 14.17 -1.45
N ARG A 535 17.98 14.22 -0.28
CA ARG A 535 18.25 13.34 0.85
C ARG A 535 17.14 12.32 0.97
N LEU A 536 17.53 11.06 1.12
CA LEU A 536 16.67 9.99 1.62
C LEU A 536 16.95 9.80 3.11
N THR A 537 15.92 9.90 3.94
CA THR A 537 15.95 9.58 5.37
C THR A 537 15.04 8.39 5.62
N ALA A 538 15.54 7.33 6.24
CA ALA A 538 14.74 6.19 6.70
C ALA A 538 14.63 6.19 8.23
N ARG A 539 13.48 5.77 8.75
CA ARG A 539 13.15 5.66 10.19
C ARG A 539 12.67 4.26 10.49
N ASP A 540 13.19 3.65 11.55
CA ASP A 540 12.75 2.32 12.04
C ASP A 540 11.41 2.36 12.82
N ASN A 541 10.96 3.55 13.22
CA ASN A 541 9.73 3.75 13.99
C ASN A 541 9.67 2.97 15.31
N LYS A 542 10.82 2.62 15.91
CA LYS A 542 10.87 1.92 17.19
C LYS A 542 10.42 2.82 18.34
N ASN A 543 9.43 2.39 19.10
CA ASN A 543 9.02 3.10 20.31
C ASN A 543 10.15 3.18 21.36
N GLY A 544 10.32 4.34 22.00
CA GLY A 544 11.25 4.51 23.11
C GLY A 544 12.71 4.79 22.71
N GLY A 545 12.98 5.04 21.43
CA GLY A 545 14.32 5.35 20.93
C GLY A 545 14.46 5.03 19.45
N GLY A 546 13.65 5.70 18.64
CA GLY A 546 13.61 5.51 17.19
C GLY A 546 14.94 5.87 16.56
N GLY A 547 15.35 5.03 15.62
CA GLY A 547 16.57 5.18 14.85
C GLY A 547 16.31 5.72 13.47
N ILE A 548 17.27 6.52 13.01
CA ILE A 548 17.26 7.08 11.67
C ILE A 548 18.56 6.76 10.95
N GLY A 549 18.47 6.63 9.64
CA GLY A 549 19.60 6.65 8.73
C GLY A 549 19.33 7.56 7.55
N LYS A 550 20.39 7.97 6.85
CA LYS A 550 20.29 8.89 5.73
C LYS A 550 21.27 8.58 4.61
N SER A 551 20.93 9.02 3.41
CA SER A 551 21.80 8.98 2.23
C SER A 551 21.42 10.14 1.29
N GLN A 552 22.32 10.55 0.42
CA GLN A 552 22.09 11.66 -0.51
C GLN A 552 22.39 11.26 -1.96
N LEU A 553 21.70 11.92 -2.88
CA LEU A 553 21.80 11.72 -4.32
C LEU A 553 21.78 13.08 -5.00
N SER A 554 22.68 13.30 -5.97
CA SER A 554 22.65 14.50 -6.82
C SER A 554 22.61 14.14 -8.30
N PHE A 555 21.92 14.96 -9.08
CA PHE A 555 21.81 14.84 -10.53
C PHE A 555 21.58 16.22 -11.17
N THR A 556 21.72 16.33 -12.48
CA THR A 556 21.61 17.61 -13.19
C THR A 556 20.35 17.65 -14.05
N VAL A 557 19.70 18.80 -14.07
CA VAL A 557 18.63 19.16 -15.01
C VAL A 557 19.27 19.96 -16.14
N THR A 558 19.01 19.59 -17.40
CA THR A 558 19.53 20.30 -18.57
C THR A 558 18.43 21.01 -19.35
N SER A 559 18.69 22.23 -19.79
CA SER A 559 17.81 22.97 -20.70
C SER A 559 18.02 22.61 -22.18
N SER A 560 18.96 21.71 -22.49
CA SER A 560 19.19 21.22 -23.86
C SER A 560 18.20 20.12 -24.29
N ALA A 561 17.40 19.61 -23.37
CA ALA A 561 16.39 18.57 -23.58
C ALA A 561 15.14 18.88 -22.73
N GLY A 562 13.99 18.43 -23.20
CA GLY A 562 12.70 18.57 -22.51
C GLY A 562 11.76 19.64 -23.08
N PRO A 563 10.48 19.63 -22.67
CA PRO A 563 9.87 18.62 -21.81
C PRO A 563 9.65 17.29 -22.55
N PHE A 564 9.95 16.17 -21.87
CA PHE A 564 9.59 14.83 -22.35
C PHE A 564 8.12 14.59 -21.99
N LEU A 565 7.29 14.30 -23.00
CA LEU A 565 5.83 14.26 -22.83
C LEU A 565 5.22 13.10 -23.62
N VAL A 566 4.38 12.28 -22.99
CA VAL A 566 3.42 11.43 -23.68
C VAL A 566 2.49 12.35 -24.47
N THR A 567 2.34 12.11 -25.77
CA THR A 567 1.47 12.90 -26.66
C THR A 567 0.21 12.14 -27.04
N ALA A 568 0.26 10.81 -27.13
CA ALA A 568 -0.91 9.96 -27.33
C ALA A 568 -0.75 8.61 -26.58
N PRO A 569 -1.79 8.12 -25.88
CA PRO A 569 -3.12 8.73 -25.72
C PRO A 569 -3.09 9.90 -24.71
N ASN A 570 -3.83 10.96 -25.00
CA ASN A 570 -4.04 12.10 -24.08
C ASN A 570 -5.49 12.61 -24.08
N THR A 571 -6.36 11.86 -24.73
CA THR A 571 -7.80 12.09 -24.79
C THR A 571 -8.49 10.80 -24.36
N ALA A 572 -9.78 10.87 -24.03
CA ALA A 572 -10.59 9.72 -23.65
C ALA A 572 -10.92 8.85 -24.88
N VAL A 573 -9.90 8.18 -25.43
CA VAL A 573 -10.05 7.20 -26.51
C VAL A 573 -10.70 5.92 -26.00
N ASN A 574 -11.28 5.15 -26.91
CA ASN A 574 -11.80 3.82 -26.61
C ASN A 574 -11.06 2.80 -27.48
N TRP A 575 -10.22 1.99 -26.84
CA TRP A 575 -9.47 0.93 -27.51
C TRP A 575 -10.14 -0.41 -27.28
N THR A 576 -9.98 -1.31 -28.24
CA THR A 576 -10.46 -2.69 -28.12
C THR A 576 -9.32 -3.57 -27.63
N GLY A 577 -9.56 -4.45 -26.66
CA GLY A 577 -8.56 -5.40 -26.18
C GLY A 577 -7.98 -6.26 -27.32
N ASN A 578 -6.77 -6.79 -27.13
CA ASN A 578 -6.03 -7.59 -28.13
C ASN A 578 -5.83 -6.88 -29.48
N THR A 579 -5.85 -5.55 -29.53
CA THR A 579 -5.56 -4.78 -30.75
C THR A 579 -4.25 -4.01 -30.61
N ALA A 580 -3.54 -3.85 -31.72
CA ALA A 580 -2.36 -3.00 -31.79
C ALA A 580 -2.79 -1.53 -31.71
N GLN A 581 -2.12 -0.75 -30.85
CA GLN A 581 -2.33 0.67 -30.69
C GLN A 581 -0.98 1.38 -30.67
N THR A 582 -0.93 2.59 -31.22
CA THR A 582 0.29 3.40 -31.20
C THR A 582 0.32 4.30 -29.97
N ILE A 583 1.38 4.17 -29.18
CA ILE A 583 1.76 5.14 -28.14
C ILE A 583 2.74 6.13 -28.77
N SER A 584 2.57 7.42 -28.49
CA SER A 584 3.49 8.46 -28.99
C SER A 584 3.91 9.39 -27.86
N TRP A 585 5.14 9.89 -27.96
CA TRP A 585 5.71 10.85 -27.02
C TRP A 585 6.67 11.82 -27.73
N ASN A 586 6.88 12.98 -27.13
CA ASN A 586 7.89 13.93 -27.54
C ASN A 586 9.23 13.52 -26.92
N VAL A 587 10.15 13.02 -27.76
CA VAL A 587 11.51 12.65 -27.35
C VAL A 587 12.27 13.84 -26.77
N ALA A 588 12.04 15.06 -27.27
CA ALA A 588 12.61 16.31 -26.76
C ALA A 588 14.13 16.26 -26.49
N ASN A 589 14.92 15.72 -27.43
CA ASN A 589 16.37 15.54 -27.35
C ASN A 589 16.87 14.64 -26.20
N THR A 590 15.99 13.93 -25.48
CA THR A 590 16.40 13.06 -24.36
C THR A 590 17.23 11.86 -24.80
N ASN A 591 17.15 11.46 -26.07
CA ASN A 591 17.97 10.42 -26.67
C ASN A 591 19.37 10.88 -27.13
N THR A 592 19.69 12.16 -26.94
CA THR A 592 20.99 12.74 -27.30
C THR A 592 21.73 13.26 -26.07
N SER A 593 23.03 13.55 -26.22
CA SER A 593 23.84 14.16 -25.16
C SER A 593 23.24 15.52 -24.74
N PRO A 594 23.17 15.82 -23.43
CA PRO A 594 23.77 15.09 -22.31
C PRO A 594 22.87 14.06 -21.62
N VAL A 595 21.60 13.89 -22.03
CA VAL A 595 20.64 12.98 -21.38
C VAL A 595 20.88 11.50 -21.75
N ASN A 596 21.17 11.23 -23.02
CA ASN A 596 21.63 9.93 -23.55
C ASN A 596 20.71 8.72 -23.26
N VAL A 597 19.39 8.90 -23.23
CA VAL A 597 18.43 7.79 -23.06
C VAL A 597 18.03 7.22 -24.42
N SER A 598 18.66 6.11 -24.81
CA SER A 598 18.42 5.45 -26.11
C SER A 598 17.10 4.69 -26.17
N ASN A 599 16.59 4.22 -25.04
CA ASN A 599 15.42 3.36 -24.96
C ASN A 599 14.49 3.75 -23.80
N VAL A 600 13.21 3.48 -23.98
CA VAL A 600 12.15 3.70 -22.99
C VAL A 600 11.38 2.40 -22.74
N LYS A 601 10.69 2.36 -21.61
CA LYS A 601 9.74 1.32 -21.24
C LYS A 601 8.33 1.91 -21.22
N ILE A 602 7.36 1.14 -21.71
CA ILE A 602 5.96 1.55 -21.79
C ILE A 602 5.12 0.67 -20.88
N LEU A 603 4.40 1.32 -19.97
CA LEU A 603 3.56 0.69 -18.95
C LEU A 603 2.10 1.10 -19.12
N LEU A 604 1.21 0.16 -18.82
CA LEU A 604 -0.23 0.37 -18.74
C LEU A 604 -0.68 0.28 -17.27
N SER A 605 -1.54 1.21 -16.89
CA SER A 605 -2.32 1.18 -15.68
C SER A 605 -3.79 0.99 -16.05
N THR A 606 -4.54 0.23 -15.25
CA THR A 606 -5.99 0.03 -15.39
C THR A 606 -6.79 0.71 -14.28
N ASP A 607 -6.12 1.36 -13.33
CA ASP A 607 -6.69 1.94 -12.09
C ASP A 607 -6.49 3.47 -12.00
N GLY A 608 -6.36 4.13 -13.14
CA GLY A 608 -6.20 5.59 -13.23
C GLY A 608 -4.77 6.08 -13.00
N GLY A 609 -3.77 5.19 -13.07
CA GLY A 609 -2.36 5.50 -12.90
C GLY A 609 -1.84 5.28 -11.47
N ASN A 610 -2.63 4.64 -10.60
CA ASN A 610 -2.25 4.35 -9.21
C ASN A 610 -1.27 3.16 -9.11
N SER A 611 -1.39 2.19 -10.02
CA SER A 611 -0.45 1.08 -10.17
C SER A 611 -0.04 0.85 -11.63
N TRP A 612 1.14 0.27 -11.83
CA TRP A 612 1.79 0.10 -13.14
C TRP A 612 2.26 -1.34 -13.34
N GLY A 613 1.33 -2.29 -13.22
CA GLY A 613 1.62 -3.73 -13.23
C GLY A 613 1.73 -4.35 -14.62
N ILE A 614 1.29 -3.67 -15.68
CA ILE A 614 1.25 -4.21 -17.04
C ILE A 614 2.34 -3.54 -17.89
N VAL A 615 3.25 -4.34 -18.41
CA VAL A 615 4.27 -3.89 -19.38
C VAL A 615 3.72 -4.06 -20.79
N LEU A 616 3.65 -2.96 -21.55
CA LEU A 616 3.29 -2.97 -22.97
C LEU A 616 4.53 -3.14 -23.86
N ALA A 617 5.63 -2.49 -23.49
CA ALA A 617 6.94 -2.66 -24.12
C ALA A 617 8.02 -2.53 -23.05
N GLU A 618 8.78 -3.61 -22.80
CA GLU A 618 9.84 -3.61 -21.77
C GLU A 618 11.04 -2.75 -22.20
N ASN A 619 11.29 -2.66 -23.51
CA ASN A 619 12.40 -1.92 -24.09
C ASN A 619 12.10 -1.59 -25.56
N THR A 620 11.91 -0.32 -25.87
CA THR A 620 11.73 0.21 -27.24
C THR A 620 12.63 1.44 -27.44
N PRO A 621 13.13 1.72 -28.66
CA PRO A 621 13.86 2.96 -28.95
C PRO A 621 13.14 4.21 -28.48
N ASN A 622 13.89 5.18 -27.97
CA ASN A 622 13.37 6.51 -27.63
C ASN A 622 13.32 7.39 -28.90
N ASP A 623 12.44 7.05 -29.84
CA ASP A 623 12.31 7.70 -31.15
C ASP A 623 10.95 8.42 -31.37
N GLY A 624 10.03 8.30 -30.42
CA GLY A 624 8.82 9.09 -30.31
C GLY A 624 7.52 8.32 -30.54
N SER A 625 7.60 7.03 -30.93
CA SER A 625 6.42 6.18 -31.05
C SER A 625 6.73 4.71 -30.96
N GLU A 626 5.81 3.92 -30.40
CA GLU A 626 5.86 2.47 -30.42
C GLU A 626 4.45 1.92 -30.66
N GLU A 627 4.35 0.89 -31.51
CA GLU A 627 3.13 0.11 -31.65
C GLU A 627 3.12 -1.01 -30.61
N VAL A 628 2.10 -1.05 -29.77
CA VAL A 628 1.99 -2.03 -28.67
C VAL A 628 0.68 -2.79 -28.75
N LEU A 629 0.71 -4.05 -28.34
CA LEU A 629 -0.51 -4.85 -28.20
C LEU A 629 -1.20 -4.49 -26.88
N ILE A 630 -2.42 -3.98 -26.95
CA ILE A 630 -3.22 -3.68 -25.75
C ILE A 630 -3.83 -5.00 -25.22
N PRO A 631 -3.60 -5.38 -23.96
CA PRO A 631 -4.17 -6.61 -23.42
C PRO A 631 -5.69 -6.50 -23.28
N ASN A 632 -6.39 -7.63 -23.36
CA ASN A 632 -7.83 -7.66 -23.13
C ASN A 632 -8.18 -7.58 -21.63
N VAL A 633 -8.00 -6.41 -21.03
CA VAL A 633 -8.35 -6.11 -19.65
C VAL A 633 -9.33 -4.93 -19.65
N PRO A 634 -10.64 -5.19 -19.64
CA PRO A 634 -11.65 -4.14 -19.72
C PRO A 634 -11.53 -3.13 -18.57
N THR A 635 -11.48 -1.84 -18.89
CA THR A 635 -11.41 -0.76 -17.90
C THR A 635 -11.84 0.57 -18.51
N ILE A 636 -12.30 1.50 -17.68
CA ILE A 636 -12.60 2.90 -18.06
C ILE A 636 -11.56 3.89 -17.51
N SER A 637 -10.56 3.39 -16.80
CA SER A 637 -9.54 4.18 -16.10
C SER A 637 -8.14 3.83 -16.56
N ALA A 638 -7.96 3.54 -17.85
CA ALA A 638 -6.63 3.25 -18.37
C ALA A 638 -5.76 4.51 -18.45
N ARG A 639 -4.46 4.34 -18.17
CA ARG A 639 -3.40 5.35 -18.28
C ARG A 639 -2.15 4.69 -18.84
N VAL A 640 -1.38 5.43 -19.65
CA VAL A 640 -0.08 4.98 -20.15
C VAL A 640 1.03 5.82 -19.51
N LYS A 641 2.14 5.16 -19.17
CA LYS A 641 3.39 5.80 -18.75
C LYS A 641 4.49 5.40 -19.72
N VAL A 642 5.27 6.39 -20.15
CA VAL A 642 6.53 6.16 -20.86
C VAL A 642 7.65 6.58 -19.93
N GLU A 643 8.48 5.61 -19.52
CA GLU A 643 9.57 5.81 -18.56
C GLU A 643 10.93 5.56 -19.19
N SER A 644 11.92 6.36 -18.81
CA SER A 644 13.29 6.19 -19.30
C SER A 644 13.93 4.91 -18.75
N ILE A 645 14.75 4.25 -19.58
CA ILE A 645 15.61 3.13 -19.13
C ILE A 645 16.99 3.69 -18.80
N GLY A 646 17.51 3.38 -17.60
CA GLY A 646 18.82 3.84 -17.13
C GLY A 646 18.85 5.31 -16.67
N ASN A 647 17.69 5.95 -16.54
CA ASN A 647 17.52 7.30 -16.02
C ASN A 647 16.24 7.35 -15.15
N ILE A 648 15.89 8.50 -14.58
CA ILE A 648 14.86 8.63 -13.54
C ILE A 648 13.61 9.40 -13.98
N PHE A 649 13.60 9.93 -15.22
CA PHE A 649 12.48 10.72 -15.73
C PHE A 649 11.45 9.84 -16.46
N PHE A 650 10.22 10.32 -16.51
CA PHE A 650 9.12 9.67 -17.21
C PHE A 650 8.02 10.70 -17.51
N ASP A 651 7.00 10.30 -18.27
CA ASP A 651 5.74 11.04 -18.33
C ASP A 651 4.52 10.10 -18.37
N ILE A 652 3.34 10.62 -17.99
CA ILE A 652 2.07 9.88 -17.91
C ILE A 652 1.02 10.59 -18.76
N SER A 653 0.21 9.83 -19.50
CA SER A 653 -0.94 10.36 -20.22
C SER A 653 -1.86 11.20 -19.31
N ASN A 654 -2.36 12.33 -19.79
CA ASN A 654 -3.10 13.31 -18.98
C ASN A 654 -4.55 12.89 -18.64
N VAL A 655 -5.17 11.97 -19.39
CA VAL A 655 -6.61 11.68 -19.32
C VAL A 655 -6.89 10.17 -19.33
N ASN A 656 -8.00 9.76 -18.70
CA ASN A 656 -8.39 8.35 -18.61
C ASN A 656 -8.93 7.96 -19.97
N PHE A 657 -8.51 6.81 -20.47
CA PHE A 657 -9.12 6.19 -21.64
C PHE A 657 -9.72 4.84 -21.28
N SER A 658 -10.54 4.28 -22.17
CA SER A 658 -11.18 2.98 -21.95
C SER A 658 -10.56 1.89 -22.82
N ILE A 659 -10.52 0.68 -22.27
CA ILE A 659 -10.26 -0.56 -22.99
C ILE A 659 -11.56 -1.36 -22.94
N ALA A 660 -12.17 -1.56 -24.09
CA ALA A 660 -13.33 -2.40 -24.28
C ALA A 660 -12.91 -3.87 -24.39
N ASP A 661 -13.78 -4.75 -23.91
CA ASP A 661 -13.60 -6.19 -24.04
C ASP A 661 -13.57 -6.59 -25.53
N ASN A 662 -12.61 -7.45 -25.86
CA ASN A 662 -12.51 -8.12 -27.15
C ASN A 662 -12.44 -9.63 -26.89
N PRO A 663 -13.60 -10.26 -26.68
CA PRO A 663 -13.64 -11.67 -26.40
C PRO A 663 -13.03 -12.44 -27.58
N ILE A 664 -12.09 -13.34 -27.29
CA ILE A 664 -11.54 -14.24 -28.30
C ILE A 664 -12.65 -15.25 -28.64
N PRO A 665 -12.94 -15.53 -29.93
CA PRO A 665 -14.16 -16.23 -30.36
C PRO A 665 -14.48 -17.53 -29.61
N VAL A 666 -13.50 -18.40 -29.34
CA VAL A 666 -13.65 -19.58 -28.49
C VAL A 666 -12.26 -19.99 -27.99
N GLU A 667 -12.10 -20.31 -26.70
CA GLU A 667 -10.86 -20.92 -26.20
C GLU A 667 -11.00 -22.45 -26.21
N LEU A 668 -10.48 -23.08 -27.26
CA LEU A 668 -10.49 -24.54 -27.42
C LEU A 668 -9.45 -25.20 -26.51
N VAL A 669 -9.91 -25.92 -25.49
CA VAL A 669 -9.05 -26.63 -24.51
C VAL A 669 -8.47 -27.90 -25.11
N SER A 670 -9.27 -28.66 -25.86
CA SER A 670 -8.82 -29.88 -26.50
C SER A 670 -9.64 -30.23 -27.73
N PHE A 671 -9.01 -30.92 -28.69
CA PHE A 671 -9.67 -31.57 -29.81
C PHE A 671 -8.96 -32.90 -30.09
N LYS A 672 -9.71 -34.01 -30.00
CA LYS A 672 -9.20 -35.38 -30.09
C LYS A 672 -10.11 -36.24 -30.95
N ALA A 673 -9.54 -37.31 -31.50
CA ALA A 673 -10.23 -38.33 -32.28
C ALA A 673 -9.84 -39.70 -31.75
N GLU A 674 -10.81 -40.60 -31.66
CA GLU A 674 -10.61 -42.01 -31.32
C GLU A 674 -11.24 -42.87 -32.42
N ALA A 675 -10.46 -43.82 -32.97
CA ALA A 675 -10.97 -44.81 -33.91
C ALA A 675 -11.42 -46.07 -33.16
N ASN A 676 -12.60 -46.57 -33.51
CA ASN A 676 -13.07 -47.89 -33.09
C ASN A 676 -13.51 -48.67 -34.34
N GLU A 677 -12.76 -49.71 -34.68
CA GLU A 677 -12.93 -50.49 -35.91
C GLU A 677 -13.01 -49.61 -37.18
N SER A 678 -14.22 -49.33 -37.64
CA SER A 678 -14.55 -48.59 -38.88
C SER A 678 -15.25 -47.25 -38.62
N VAL A 679 -15.31 -46.75 -37.38
CA VAL A 679 -15.89 -45.44 -37.04
C VAL A 679 -14.87 -44.57 -36.30
N VAL A 680 -15.02 -43.24 -36.42
CA VAL A 680 -14.21 -42.25 -35.70
C VAL A 680 -15.11 -41.40 -34.82
N THR A 681 -14.80 -41.32 -33.52
CA THR A 681 -15.46 -40.40 -32.60
C THR A 681 -14.54 -39.22 -32.28
N LEU A 682 -15.04 -38.02 -32.47
CA LEU A 682 -14.39 -36.76 -32.17
C LEU A 682 -14.88 -36.22 -30.83
N PHE A 683 -13.96 -35.63 -30.07
CA PHE A 683 -14.23 -34.98 -28.80
C PHE A 683 -13.54 -33.62 -28.77
N TRP A 684 -14.25 -32.59 -28.34
CA TRP A 684 -13.62 -31.31 -28.03
C TRP A 684 -14.25 -30.64 -26.83
N GLU A 685 -13.46 -29.73 -26.28
CA GLU A 685 -13.77 -29.01 -25.06
C GLU A 685 -13.41 -27.54 -25.23
N THR A 686 -14.29 -26.66 -24.80
CA THR A 686 -14.09 -25.21 -24.79
C THR A 686 -14.06 -24.71 -23.35
N ALA A 687 -13.14 -23.81 -23.02
CA ALA A 687 -13.08 -23.16 -21.72
C ALA A 687 -14.11 -22.03 -21.64
N THR A 688 -14.20 -21.26 -22.74
CA THR A 688 -15.17 -20.20 -22.94
C THR A 688 -15.59 -20.18 -24.42
N GLU A 689 -16.81 -19.71 -24.69
CA GLU A 689 -17.30 -19.43 -26.03
C GLU A 689 -17.87 -18.02 -26.06
N THR A 690 -17.61 -17.26 -27.12
CA THR A 690 -18.24 -15.95 -27.28
C THR A 690 -18.76 -15.81 -28.69
N ASN A 691 -20.03 -15.43 -28.83
CA ASN A 691 -20.67 -15.25 -30.12
C ASN A 691 -20.67 -16.51 -31.00
N ASN A 692 -20.46 -17.70 -30.40
CA ASN A 692 -20.25 -18.94 -31.12
C ASN A 692 -21.57 -19.52 -31.63
N SER A 693 -21.75 -19.53 -32.95
CA SER A 693 -22.88 -20.20 -33.62
C SER A 693 -22.69 -21.72 -33.63
N GLY A 694 -21.45 -22.19 -33.77
CA GLY A 694 -21.10 -23.60 -33.63
C GLY A 694 -19.88 -24.05 -34.42
N PHE A 695 -19.72 -25.36 -34.54
CA PHE A 695 -18.52 -25.99 -35.09
C PHE A 695 -18.86 -26.79 -36.35
N ALA A 696 -18.35 -26.35 -37.50
CA ALA A 696 -18.32 -27.16 -38.70
C ALA A 696 -17.17 -28.17 -38.60
N ILE A 697 -17.51 -29.46 -38.62
CA ILE A 697 -16.54 -30.54 -38.59
C ILE A 697 -16.14 -30.83 -40.02
N GLU A 698 -14.85 -30.70 -40.31
CA GLU A 698 -14.30 -30.93 -41.65
C GLU A 698 -13.35 -32.12 -41.64
N ARG A 699 -13.42 -32.92 -42.70
CA ARG A 699 -12.64 -34.14 -42.89
C ARG A 699 -11.98 -34.15 -44.27
N ARG A 700 -10.78 -34.72 -44.35
CA ARG A 700 -10.12 -35.10 -45.61
C ARG A 700 -9.41 -36.44 -45.52
N SER A 701 -9.14 -37.04 -46.68
CA SER A 701 -8.17 -38.13 -46.85
C SER A 701 -6.74 -37.57 -46.90
N GLU A 702 -5.74 -38.46 -46.95
CA GLU A 702 -4.32 -38.10 -47.01
C GLU A 702 -3.98 -37.10 -48.14
N THR A 703 -4.59 -37.27 -49.32
CA THR A 703 -4.34 -36.45 -50.52
C THR A 703 -5.51 -35.57 -50.95
N GLY A 704 -6.64 -35.58 -50.23
CA GLY A 704 -7.86 -34.84 -50.59
C GLY A 704 -7.98 -33.48 -49.90
N ASP A 705 -8.99 -32.70 -50.31
CA ASP A 705 -9.38 -31.44 -49.67
C ASP A 705 -10.31 -31.67 -48.47
N PHE A 706 -10.32 -30.71 -47.53
CA PHE A 706 -11.27 -30.69 -46.42
C PHE A 706 -12.69 -30.46 -46.92
N SER A 707 -13.61 -31.34 -46.51
CA SER A 707 -15.04 -31.22 -46.76
C SER A 707 -15.81 -31.32 -45.45
N ARG A 708 -16.90 -30.55 -45.34
CA ARG A 708 -17.75 -30.54 -44.14
C ARG A 708 -18.51 -31.87 -44.03
N VAL A 709 -18.39 -32.53 -42.89
CA VAL A 709 -19.11 -33.79 -42.57
C VAL A 709 -20.28 -33.57 -41.62
N ALA A 710 -20.22 -32.54 -40.76
CA ALA A 710 -21.30 -32.18 -39.85
C ALA A 710 -21.18 -30.73 -39.36
N PHE A 711 -22.18 -30.27 -38.62
CA PHE A 711 -22.12 -29.04 -37.82
C PHE A 711 -22.85 -29.25 -36.51
N ILE A 712 -22.21 -28.83 -35.41
CA ILE A 712 -22.74 -28.93 -34.06
C ILE A 712 -22.92 -27.51 -33.52
N GLU A 713 -24.12 -27.17 -33.05
CA GLU A 713 -24.41 -25.85 -32.49
C GLU A 713 -23.56 -25.57 -31.25
N GLY A 714 -23.05 -24.34 -31.15
CA GLY A 714 -22.29 -23.85 -30.00
C GLY A 714 -23.21 -23.42 -28.85
N ALA A 715 -22.62 -23.06 -27.72
CA ALA A 715 -23.33 -22.53 -26.55
C ALA A 715 -23.57 -21.01 -26.61
N GLY A 716 -23.23 -20.35 -27.72
CA GLY A 716 -23.35 -18.90 -27.88
C GLY A 716 -22.24 -18.15 -27.15
N THR A 717 -22.60 -17.38 -26.12
CA THR A 717 -21.64 -16.70 -25.24
C THR A 717 -21.73 -17.29 -23.84
N THR A 718 -20.67 -17.96 -23.41
CA THR A 718 -20.55 -18.60 -22.10
C THR A 718 -19.11 -18.63 -21.60
N SER A 719 -18.93 -18.42 -20.31
CA SER A 719 -17.65 -18.62 -19.60
C SER A 719 -17.53 -20.00 -18.96
N GLU A 720 -18.57 -20.84 -19.10
CA GLU A 720 -18.58 -22.20 -18.58
C GLU A 720 -17.95 -23.18 -19.57
N LYS A 721 -17.34 -24.22 -19.03
CA LYS A 721 -16.69 -25.27 -19.83
C LYS A 721 -17.74 -26.11 -20.54
N ASN A 722 -17.62 -26.27 -21.86
CA ASN A 722 -18.53 -27.10 -22.64
C ASN A 722 -17.79 -28.28 -23.28
N TYR A 723 -18.53 -29.40 -23.39
CA TYR A 723 -18.02 -30.67 -23.92
C TYR A 723 -18.88 -31.10 -25.10
N TYR A 724 -18.22 -31.43 -26.19
CA TYR A 724 -18.88 -31.82 -27.42
C TYR A 724 -18.36 -33.15 -27.93
N THR A 725 -19.23 -33.89 -28.61
CA THR A 725 -18.87 -35.14 -29.27
C THR A 725 -19.58 -35.29 -30.61
N TYR A 726 -18.90 -35.94 -31.54
CA TYR A 726 -19.47 -36.31 -32.84
C TYR A 726 -18.90 -37.64 -33.31
N THR A 727 -19.73 -38.53 -33.87
CA THR A 727 -19.27 -39.79 -34.44
C THR A 727 -19.45 -39.81 -35.95
N ASP A 728 -18.33 -39.97 -36.66
CA ASP A 728 -18.27 -40.23 -38.09
C ASP A 728 -18.37 -41.73 -38.34
N ASN A 729 -19.52 -42.16 -38.88
CA ASN A 729 -19.81 -43.57 -39.15
C ASN A 729 -19.26 -44.06 -40.50
N ILE A 730 -18.73 -43.15 -41.33
CA ILE A 730 -18.22 -43.46 -42.67
C ILE A 730 -16.87 -42.73 -42.87
N PRO A 731 -15.89 -42.91 -41.96
CA PRO A 731 -14.59 -42.26 -42.06
C PRO A 731 -13.83 -42.74 -43.30
N VAL A 732 -12.82 -41.99 -43.73
CA VAL A 732 -11.93 -42.48 -44.78
C VAL A 732 -11.14 -43.66 -44.22
N GLN A 733 -11.16 -44.78 -44.96
CA GLN A 733 -10.42 -45.99 -44.60
C GLN A 733 -8.91 -45.71 -44.57
N GLY A 734 -8.21 -46.20 -43.54
CA GLY A 734 -6.83 -45.79 -43.27
C GLY A 734 -6.78 -44.42 -42.60
N LYS A 735 -5.86 -43.55 -43.03
CA LYS A 735 -5.63 -42.23 -42.42
C LYS A 735 -6.69 -41.22 -42.84
N SER A 736 -7.38 -40.67 -41.84
CA SER A 736 -8.29 -39.54 -41.94
C SER A 736 -7.76 -38.35 -41.15
N TYR A 737 -7.99 -37.14 -41.65
CA TYR A 737 -7.62 -35.89 -40.99
C TYR A 737 -8.87 -35.08 -40.69
N TYR A 738 -9.01 -34.61 -39.46
CA TYR A 738 -10.14 -33.81 -39.00
C TYR A 738 -9.69 -32.45 -38.50
N ARG A 739 -10.54 -31.43 -38.68
CA ARG A 739 -10.42 -30.12 -38.03
C ARG A 739 -11.80 -29.57 -37.70
N LEU A 740 -11.85 -28.67 -36.73
CA LEU A 740 -13.02 -27.85 -36.44
C LEU A 740 -12.85 -26.50 -37.13
N LYS A 741 -13.93 -26.05 -37.76
CA LYS A 741 -14.13 -24.67 -38.19
C LYS A 741 -15.20 -24.08 -37.29
N GLN A 742 -14.78 -23.34 -36.26
CA GLN A 742 -15.65 -22.63 -35.35
C GLN A 742 -16.20 -21.40 -36.08
N ILE A 743 -17.51 -21.18 -36.03
CA ILE A 743 -18.23 -20.14 -36.78
C ILE A 743 -19.00 -19.27 -35.79
N ASP A 744 -18.86 -17.96 -35.90
CA ASP A 744 -19.59 -16.98 -35.10
C ASP A 744 -20.96 -16.64 -35.71
N PHE A 745 -21.86 -16.01 -34.93
CA PHE A 745 -23.16 -15.55 -35.45
C PHE A 745 -23.03 -14.49 -36.55
N ASP A 746 -21.90 -13.79 -36.64
CA ASP A 746 -21.61 -12.82 -37.71
C ASP A 746 -21.00 -13.46 -38.97
N GLY A 747 -20.77 -14.78 -38.95
CA GLY A 747 -20.23 -15.55 -40.06
C GLY A 747 -18.70 -15.57 -40.16
N SER A 748 -17.98 -14.88 -39.27
CA SER A 748 -16.53 -15.06 -39.13
C SER A 748 -16.20 -16.45 -38.58
N TYR A 749 -14.96 -16.91 -38.75
CA TYR A 749 -14.57 -18.26 -38.35
C TYR A 749 -13.10 -18.41 -37.96
N MET A 750 -12.83 -19.39 -37.09
CA MET A 750 -11.48 -19.83 -36.71
C MET A 750 -11.31 -21.34 -36.96
N LEU A 751 -10.12 -21.77 -37.36
CA LEU A 751 -9.78 -23.18 -37.57
C LEU A 751 -8.99 -23.74 -36.39
N SER A 752 -9.32 -24.95 -35.95
CA SER A 752 -8.49 -25.72 -35.03
C SER A 752 -7.25 -26.28 -35.71
N ASN A 753 -6.34 -26.82 -34.89
CA ASN A 753 -5.32 -27.75 -35.36
C ASN A 753 -5.97 -28.95 -36.08
N VAL A 754 -5.26 -29.52 -37.05
CA VAL A 754 -5.66 -30.76 -37.73
C VAL A 754 -5.21 -31.94 -36.89
N ILE A 755 -6.12 -32.89 -36.64
CA ILE A 755 -5.82 -34.16 -35.96
C ILE A 755 -5.90 -35.32 -36.95
N GLU A 756 -4.96 -36.26 -36.82
CA GLU A 756 -4.90 -37.48 -37.63
C GLU A 756 -5.49 -38.64 -36.82
N VAL A 757 -6.24 -39.50 -37.50
CA VAL A 757 -6.75 -40.74 -36.95
C VAL A 757 -6.76 -41.82 -38.02
N GLU A 758 -6.32 -43.02 -37.66
CA GLU A 758 -6.26 -44.16 -38.57
C GLU A 758 -7.30 -45.20 -38.17
N THR A 759 -8.15 -45.58 -39.11
CA THR A 759 -9.12 -46.67 -38.93
C THR A 759 -8.53 -47.98 -39.42
N ASN A 760 -8.83 -49.09 -38.73
CA ASN A 760 -8.33 -50.40 -39.12
C ASN A 760 -8.93 -50.82 -40.46
N GLN A 761 -8.09 -51.16 -41.44
CA GLN A 761 -8.57 -51.73 -42.70
C GLN A 761 -9.36 -53.01 -42.42
N LEU A 762 -10.57 -53.12 -42.98
CA LEU A 762 -11.30 -54.39 -43.05
C LEU A 762 -10.43 -55.39 -43.84
N THR A 763 -9.91 -56.43 -43.19
CA THR A 763 -8.96 -57.37 -43.82
C THR A 763 -9.62 -58.66 -44.33
N LYS A 764 -10.92 -58.87 -44.08
CA LYS A 764 -11.60 -60.14 -44.36
C LYS A 764 -12.91 -59.93 -45.08
N PHE A 765 -13.15 -60.78 -46.07
CA PHE A 765 -14.48 -60.99 -46.62
C PHE A 765 -15.35 -61.71 -45.59
N ASN A 766 -16.60 -61.29 -45.45
CA ASN A 766 -17.56 -61.96 -44.58
C ASN A 766 -18.94 -62.01 -45.22
N LEU A 767 -19.63 -63.15 -45.10
CA LEU A 767 -21.04 -63.30 -45.47
C LEU A 767 -21.80 -63.65 -44.20
N TYR A 768 -22.76 -62.83 -43.80
CA TYR A 768 -23.55 -63.05 -42.59
C TYR A 768 -24.73 -63.99 -42.85
N ALA A 769 -25.26 -64.58 -41.77
CA ALA A 769 -26.55 -65.27 -41.82
C ALA A 769 -27.64 -64.26 -42.18
N ASN A 770 -28.55 -64.65 -43.08
CA ASN A 770 -29.70 -63.82 -43.42
C ASN A 770 -30.63 -63.69 -42.20
N TYR A 771 -31.30 -62.54 -42.06
CA TYR A 771 -32.27 -62.33 -40.99
C TYR A 771 -33.55 -61.67 -41.54
N PRO A 772 -34.74 -62.17 -41.18
CA PRO A 772 -35.00 -63.39 -40.38
C PRO A 772 -34.60 -64.69 -41.10
N ASN A 773 -34.41 -65.80 -40.37
CA ASN A 773 -34.21 -67.15 -40.92
C ASN A 773 -34.70 -68.21 -39.91
N PRO A 774 -35.83 -68.92 -40.13
CA PRO A 774 -36.66 -68.92 -41.33
C PRO A 774 -37.33 -67.56 -41.64
N PHE A 775 -37.64 -67.29 -42.91
CA PHE A 775 -38.26 -66.04 -43.37
C PHE A 775 -39.50 -66.27 -44.24
N ASN A 776 -40.37 -65.26 -44.32
CA ASN A 776 -41.57 -65.24 -45.16
C ASN A 776 -42.11 -63.81 -45.36
N PRO A 777 -42.28 -63.28 -46.57
CA PRO A 777 -41.63 -63.70 -47.82
C PRO A 777 -40.22 -63.08 -47.98
N GLU A 778 -39.78 -62.21 -47.07
CA GLU A 778 -38.59 -61.35 -47.20
C GLU A 778 -37.54 -61.56 -46.10
N THR A 779 -36.25 -61.47 -46.47
CA THR A 779 -35.10 -61.49 -45.56
C THR A 779 -34.01 -60.53 -46.05
N VAL A 780 -33.15 -60.08 -45.13
CA VAL A 780 -31.96 -59.29 -45.47
C VAL A 780 -30.70 -60.14 -45.40
N ILE A 781 -29.81 -59.99 -46.38
CA ILE A 781 -28.49 -60.62 -46.43
C ILE A 781 -27.43 -59.52 -46.30
N ASN A 782 -26.60 -59.60 -45.27
CA ASN A 782 -25.49 -58.67 -45.05
C ASN A 782 -24.16 -59.35 -45.41
N TYR A 783 -23.22 -58.59 -45.98
CA TYR A 783 -21.86 -59.06 -46.26
C TYR A 783 -20.85 -57.90 -46.24
N GLU A 784 -19.56 -58.25 -46.15
CA GLU A 784 -18.45 -57.30 -46.10
C GLU A 784 -17.40 -57.69 -47.14
N ILE A 785 -16.89 -56.68 -47.84
CA ILE A 785 -15.76 -56.81 -48.76
C ILE A 785 -14.61 -55.89 -48.28
N PRO A 786 -13.37 -56.38 -48.20
CA PRO A 786 -12.24 -55.63 -47.65
C PRO A 786 -11.71 -54.54 -48.59
N GLN A 787 -12.00 -54.63 -49.88
CA GLN A 787 -11.54 -53.72 -50.92
C GLN A 787 -12.58 -53.64 -52.05
N ASP A 788 -12.46 -52.62 -52.90
CA ASP A 788 -13.29 -52.46 -54.09
C ASP A 788 -13.15 -53.69 -55.01
N GLY A 789 -14.26 -54.22 -55.51
CA GLY A 789 -14.23 -55.41 -56.36
C GLY A 789 -15.59 -55.79 -56.93
N ILE A 790 -15.56 -56.69 -57.91
CA ILE A 790 -16.78 -57.25 -58.50
C ILE A 790 -17.37 -58.26 -57.51
N VAL A 791 -18.62 -58.01 -57.11
CA VAL A 791 -19.37 -58.84 -56.17
C VAL A 791 -20.53 -59.51 -56.90
N SER A 792 -20.65 -60.82 -56.73
CA SER A 792 -21.79 -61.63 -57.16
C SER A 792 -22.45 -62.27 -55.95
N LEU A 793 -23.73 -61.97 -55.71
CA LEU A 793 -24.55 -62.59 -54.68
C LEU A 793 -25.77 -63.24 -55.34
N LYS A 794 -25.85 -64.57 -55.28
CA LYS A 794 -26.87 -65.36 -55.98
C LYS A 794 -27.55 -66.36 -55.07
N VAL A 795 -28.81 -66.66 -55.34
CA VAL A 795 -29.65 -67.63 -54.63
C VAL A 795 -29.85 -68.87 -55.49
N TYR A 796 -29.80 -70.05 -54.88
CA TYR A 796 -29.91 -71.36 -55.49
C TYR A 796 -30.91 -72.25 -54.73
N ASP A 797 -31.52 -73.21 -55.43
CA ASP A 797 -32.25 -74.31 -54.79
C ASP A 797 -31.30 -75.41 -54.28
N ILE A 798 -31.84 -76.44 -53.61
CA ILE A 798 -31.05 -77.57 -53.08
C ILE A 798 -30.40 -78.44 -54.16
N LEU A 799 -30.86 -78.36 -55.41
CA LEU A 799 -30.30 -79.08 -56.55
C LEU A 799 -29.18 -78.27 -57.24
N GLY A 800 -28.97 -77.02 -56.83
CA GLY A 800 -27.96 -76.12 -57.37
C GLY A 800 -28.43 -75.27 -58.55
N ASN A 801 -29.74 -75.24 -58.86
CA ASN A 801 -30.26 -74.35 -59.90
C ASN A 801 -30.30 -72.91 -59.38
N GLU A 802 -29.83 -71.95 -60.18
CA GLU A 802 -29.87 -70.53 -59.85
C GLU A 802 -31.32 -70.02 -59.89
N ILE A 803 -31.77 -69.41 -58.80
CA ILE A 803 -33.11 -68.89 -58.59
C ILE A 803 -33.16 -67.36 -58.77
N ALA A 804 -32.15 -66.66 -58.26
CA ALA A 804 -32.06 -65.21 -58.36
C ALA A 804 -30.61 -64.71 -58.31
N THR A 805 -30.31 -63.65 -59.04
CA THR A 805 -29.09 -62.85 -58.86
C THR A 805 -29.48 -61.56 -58.12
N LEU A 806 -28.92 -61.37 -56.93
CA LEU A 806 -29.22 -60.23 -56.05
C LEU A 806 -28.23 -59.08 -56.23
N VAL A 807 -26.98 -59.41 -56.54
CA VAL A 807 -25.89 -58.45 -56.82
C VAL A 807 -25.00 -59.04 -57.90
N GLU A 808 -24.62 -58.24 -58.88
CA GLU A 808 -23.63 -58.58 -59.92
C GLU A 808 -23.00 -57.28 -60.46
N GLU A 809 -22.25 -56.59 -59.60
CA GLU A 809 -21.69 -55.27 -59.91
C GLU A 809 -20.38 -55.02 -59.15
N ASN A 810 -19.69 -53.94 -59.50
CA ASN A 810 -18.50 -53.48 -58.77
C ASN A 810 -18.94 -52.68 -57.53
N GLN A 811 -18.54 -53.12 -56.35
CA GLN A 811 -18.89 -52.48 -55.08
C GLN A 811 -17.66 -51.97 -54.35
N LYS A 812 -17.82 -50.86 -53.62
CA LYS A 812 -16.75 -50.28 -52.79
C LYS A 812 -16.47 -51.15 -51.56
N GLY A 813 -15.22 -51.17 -51.10
CA GLY A 813 -14.83 -51.80 -49.84
C GLY A 813 -15.71 -51.29 -48.67
N GLY A 814 -16.23 -52.21 -47.85
CA GLY A 814 -17.17 -51.86 -46.77
C GLY A 814 -18.24 -52.92 -46.51
N LYS A 815 -19.23 -52.55 -45.69
CA LYS A 815 -20.40 -53.38 -45.37
C LYS A 815 -21.54 -53.10 -46.36
N HIS A 816 -22.19 -54.16 -46.84
CA HIS A 816 -23.29 -54.11 -47.80
C HIS A 816 -24.48 -54.92 -47.29
N SER A 817 -25.68 -54.51 -47.71
CA SER A 817 -26.95 -55.10 -47.30
C SER A 817 -27.91 -55.19 -48.48
N VAL A 818 -28.49 -56.36 -48.70
CA VAL A 818 -29.41 -56.62 -49.82
C VAL A 818 -30.63 -57.37 -49.34
N SER A 819 -31.82 -56.90 -49.73
CA SER A 819 -33.07 -57.58 -49.41
C SER A 819 -33.42 -58.64 -50.47
N PHE A 820 -33.94 -59.78 -50.03
CA PHE A 820 -34.46 -60.83 -50.88
C PHE A 820 -35.92 -61.13 -50.54
N ASN A 821 -36.83 -60.81 -51.47
CA ASN A 821 -38.26 -61.06 -51.35
C ASN A 821 -38.70 -62.16 -52.35
N THR A 822 -39.25 -63.25 -51.81
CA THR A 822 -39.59 -64.46 -52.58
C THR A 822 -40.93 -64.38 -53.32
N SER A 823 -41.71 -63.32 -53.10
CA SER A 823 -42.99 -63.11 -53.79
C SER A 823 -42.82 -63.00 -55.30
N SER A 824 -41.66 -62.50 -55.76
CA SER A 824 -41.33 -62.33 -57.18
C SER A 824 -40.87 -63.61 -57.88
N TYR A 825 -40.65 -64.72 -57.15
CA TYR A 825 -40.02 -65.94 -57.66
C TYR A 825 -40.88 -67.21 -57.48
N ASN A 826 -42.10 -67.09 -56.93
CA ASN A 826 -43.06 -68.17 -56.69
C ASN A 826 -42.48 -69.46 -56.06
N LEU A 827 -41.62 -69.30 -55.04
CA LEU A 827 -40.89 -70.39 -54.38
C LEU A 827 -41.76 -71.15 -53.36
N SER A 828 -41.54 -72.46 -53.18
CA SER A 828 -42.20 -73.27 -52.14
C SER A 828 -41.45 -73.20 -50.80
N SER A 829 -42.10 -73.49 -49.67
CA SER A 829 -41.42 -73.64 -48.37
C SER A 829 -40.30 -74.69 -48.48
N GLY A 830 -39.11 -74.37 -47.99
CA GLY A 830 -37.94 -75.22 -48.18
C GLY A 830 -36.61 -74.54 -47.84
N VAL A 831 -35.52 -75.28 -48.02
CA VAL A 831 -34.16 -74.78 -47.84
C VAL A 831 -33.66 -74.21 -49.16
N TYR A 832 -33.08 -73.02 -49.12
CA TYR A 832 -32.40 -72.37 -50.23
C TYR A 832 -30.97 -72.04 -49.81
N ILE A 833 -30.10 -71.83 -50.79
CA ILE A 833 -28.69 -71.53 -50.58
C ILE A 833 -28.40 -70.18 -51.21
N TYR A 834 -27.66 -69.31 -50.55
CA TYR A 834 -27.13 -68.10 -51.15
C TYR A 834 -25.60 -68.12 -51.11
N LYS A 835 -24.99 -67.70 -52.21
CA LYS A 835 -23.56 -67.72 -52.43
C LYS A 835 -23.08 -66.30 -52.75
N LEU A 836 -22.13 -65.83 -51.95
CA LEU A 836 -21.36 -64.63 -52.21
C LEU A 836 -20.05 -65.03 -52.88
N GLN A 837 -19.70 -64.34 -53.96
CA GLN A 837 -18.42 -64.44 -54.63
C GLN A 837 -17.87 -63.04 -54.89
N ALA A 838 -16.63 -62.80 -54.45
CA ALA A 838 -15.91 -61.56 -54.67
C ALA A 838 -14.42 -61.88 -54.79
N ASP A 839 -13.77 -61.48 -55.88
CA ASP A 839 -12.42 -61.90 -56.25
C ASP A 839 -12.23 -63.44 -56.17
N LYS A 840 -11.31 -63.91 -55.31
CA LYS A 840 -11.04 -65.34 -55.03
C LYS A 840 -11.87 -65.87 -53.86
N PHE A 841 -12.62 -65.02 -53.16
CA PHE A 841 -13.43 -65.41 -52.02
C PHE A 841 -14.77 -65.98 -52.50
N THR A 842 -15.18 -67.09 -51.88
CA THR A 842 -16.49 -67.68 -52.08
C THR A 842 -17.01 -68.14 -50.73
N SER A 843 -18.22 -67.70 -50.37
CA SER A 843 -18.90 -68.13 -49.15
C SER A 843 -20.34 -68.48 -49.46
N VAL A 844 -20.83 -69.52 -48.80
CA VAL A 844 -22.14 -70.10 -49.05
C VAL A 844 -22.85 -70.27 -47.71
N LYS A 845 -24.11 -69.86 -47.66
CA LYS A 845 -24.97 -70.06 -46.48
C LYS A 845 -26.36 -70.53 -46.89
N LYS A 846 -27.03 -71.19 -45.96
CA LYS A 846 -28.40 -71.68 -46.13
C LYS A 846 -29.41 -70.71 -45.53
N MET A 847 -30.56 -70.61 -46.16
CA MET A 847 -31.74 -69.92 -45.65
C MET A 847 -32.97 -70.83 -45.76
N ILE A 848 -33.95 -70.64 -44.89
CA ILE A 848 -35.16 -71.45 -44.81
C ILE A 848 -36.35 -70.54 -45.12
N LEU A 849 -37.06 -70.81 -46.20
CA LEU A 849 -38.33 -70.16 -46.53
C LEU A 849 -39.46 -70.97 -45.87
N SER A 850 -40.29 -70.31 -45.06
CA SER A 850 -41.42 -70.93 -44.36
C SER A 850 -42.72 -70.19 -44.68
N LYS A 851 -43.36 -70.55 -45.80
CA LYS A 851 -44.68 -70.03 -46.20
C LYS A 851 -45.82 -70.64 -45.39
#